data_AF-A0A1H8TCI9-F1
#
_entry.id   AF-A0A1H8TCI9-F1
#
_cell.length_a   1.000
_cell.length_b   1.000
_cell.length_c   1.000
_cell.angle_alpha   90.00
_cell.angle_beta   90.00
_cell.angle_gamma   90.00
#
_symmetry.space_group_name_H-M   'P 1'
#
loop_
_entity.id
_entity.type
_entity.pdbx_description
1 polymer ?
#
loop_
_entity_poly.entity_id
_entity_poly.type
_entity_poly.pdbx_seq_one_letter_code
_entity_poly.pdbx_strand_id
1 'polypeptide(L)'
;MSHTYGECSLLEDRTADLVDWHDDVLASHDREFEAMKEIVTRLGAHYTDGHAEVGFWTPELLDEGVSEGDVYLEVLTPTDGVEPYGHDSLTFHRERVPLRRNGEFHWGVVSGMRPGTREQLGSLYRLTYQHDGEWQTIPDPLAYSVPFGAFAPAELYDMERLDEERADSEYFQAFGTDAERIPTSEDDGVPRVDPATSMLEIHPGTATEAGSLGGLARQYETIGEKRRAGDDLTPAERNFVGYDAIQVMPVEPITENEELHEFWSVETDDPEASEVEVAVDRPEMINWGYDIVISAFSATNPAILETGRPDELVDFIATCHNLPDPIRIVFDVALGHSDNGGLKLLNDYYFEGPGMYGQELEYPHPVVRAVLLEMQRRKMDFGADGIRVDGAQDFTNWDEELEESVHDDDYLAEMDEIVQEVAGQKYRPWMIYEDGRPWPREDWELASSYRALIEQHPHSFQWSPITFAHNTPALLTFWATKWWRVREVADFGGNWLTGVANHDTVRRGTQIDPTVEFNQSPVNPYLGETLPETLDEAYDNPASSMLFHCMLPGVPMDFVHANMRAPWGFMRDTDSVWNVKVVADESKFLYWQVRPQDFQNPTHFQRIKELGFESRDELRTFMNALSAAVDATNYDLDVMAAMLSAIDQPFGDDLSPADLEAYAYAWMRDVHDFANLAHWHDSQDDDRTAFDLSVREFRHEREWLLADLDYDREDFGYVHPTEGTVLYYGLRESPDGDEQVLFAANMEGVPVTVSPASLREQIAVPVATEGWDVELAAPGVDEDADEFELSNSQAVVWTREL
;
A
#
# COMPACT_ATOMS: atom_id res chain seq x y z
N MET A 1 31.93 -17.44 21.69
CA MET A 1 33.01 -16.85 22.53
C MET A 1 32.54 -15.45 22.85
N SER A 2 32.50 -15.04 24.13
CA SER A 2 32.09 -13.69 24.51
C SER A 2 33.11 -12.70 23.92
N HIS A 3 32.75 -12.07 22.81
CA HIS A 3 33.42 -10.85 22.37
C HIS A 3 32.94 -9.77 23.33
N THR A 4 33.82 -9.38 24.24
CA THR A 4 33.69 -8.12 24.97
C THR A 4 33.99 -7.04 23.92
N TYR A 5 32.95 -6.43 23.37
CA TYR A 5 33.06 -5.39 22.36
C TYR A 5 33.64 -4.11 22.97
N GLY A 6 34.18 -3.23 22.12
CA GLY A 6 34.90 -2.02 22.54
C GLY A 6 33.96 -0.87 22.92
N GLU A 7 34.44 0.01 23.79
CA GLU A 7 33.82 1.31 24.13
C GLU A 7 33.63 2.15 22.85
N CYS A 8 32.45 2.74 22.68
CA CYS A 8 32.13 3.58 21.54
C CYS A 8 33.01 4.84 21.54
N SER A 9 33.65 5.13 20.41
CA SER A 9 34.55 6.28 20.30
C SER A 9 34.57 6.88 18.91
N LEU A 10 34.73 8.21 18.85
CA LEU A 10 34.84 8.95 17.60
C LEU A 10 36.22 8.72 16.96
N LEU A 11 36.22 8.32 15.70
CA LEU A 11 37.41 8.18 14.87
C LEU A 11 37.75 9.53 14.22
N GLU A 12 38.40 10.41 14.97
CA GLU A 12 38.71 11.80 14.61
C GLU A 12 39.19 12.01 13.17
N ASP A 13 40.18 11.23 12.72
CA ASP A 13 40.74 11.37 11.37
C ASP A 13 39.71 11.02 10.29
N ARG A 14 38.90 9.97 10.50
CA ARG A 14 37.85 9.55 9.55
C ARG A 14 36.66 10.52 9.55
N THR A 15 36.31 11.06 10.71
CA THR A 15 35.31 12.13 10.83
C THR A 15 35.77 13.40 10.12
N ALA A 16 37.07 13.73 10.19
CA ALA A 16 37.62 14.84 9.43
C ALA A 16 37.53 14.59 7.91
N ASP A 17 37.85 13.39 7.43
CA ASP A 17 37.69 13.02 6.02
C ASP A 17 36.22 13.14 5.55
N LEU A 18 35.25 12.77 6.39
CA LEU A 18 33.81 12.90 6.11
C LEU A 18 33.37 14.36 6.01
N VAL A 19 33.86 15.23 6.91
CA VAL A 19 33.59 16.67 6.85
C VAL A 19 34.25 17.32 5.64
N ASP A 20 35.50 16.95 5.32
CA ASP A 20 36.20 17.45 4.13
C ASP A 20 35.45 17.01 2.85
N TRP A 21 34.92 15.77 2.80
CA TRP A 21 34.07 15.31 1.71
C TRP A 21 32.81 16.16 1.55
N HIS A 22 32.10 16.46 2.64
CA HIS A 22 30.91 17.31 2.62
C HIS A 22 31.24 18.67 1.99
N ASP A 23 32.31 19.31 2.46
CA ASP A 23 32.73 20.63 1.97
C ASP A 23 33.13 20.59 0.48
N ASP A 24 33.79 19.52 0.05
CA ASP A 24 34.16 19.30 -1.36
C ASP A 24 32.90 19.11 -2.25
N VAL A 25 31.89 18.37 -1.78
CA VAL A 25 30.62 18.20 -2.51
C VAL A 25 29.91 19.53 -2.68
N LEU A 26 29.76 20.31 -1.61
CA LEU A 26 29.20 21.67 -1.66
C LEU A 26 29.95 22.57 -2.63
N ALA A 27 31.29 22.51 -2.63
CA ALA A 27 32.12 23.34 -3.50
C ALA A 27 32.10 22.89 -4.98
N SER A 28 31.69 21.65 -5.26
CA SER A 28 31.69 21.06 -6.60
C SER A 28 30.40 21.32 -7.39
N HIS A 29 29.34 21.78 -6.73
CA HIS A 29 28.03 22.04 -7.33
C HIS A 29 27.66 23.54 -7.31
N ASP A 30 27.06 24.01 -8.41
CA ASP A 30 26.55 25.39 -8.50
C ASP A 30 25.13 25.53 -7.92
N ARG A 31 24.37 24.44 -7.85
CA ARG A 31 23.00 24.39 -7.32
C ARG A 31 22.98 23.56 -6.04
N GLU A 32 22.36 24.13 -5.01
CA GLU A 32 22.28 23.51 -3.68
C GLU A 32 21.58 22.15 -3.70
N PHE A 33 20.43 22.04 -4.38
CA PHE A 33 19.71 20.77 -4.50
C PHE A 33 20.56 19.63 -5.07
N GLU A 34 21.41 19.91 -6.08
CA GLU A 34 22.31 18.89 -6.65
C GLU A 34 23.38 18.46 -5.64
N ALA A 35 23.94 19.40 -4.87
CA ALA A 35 24.86 19.06 -3.79
C ALA A 35 24.17 18.22 -2.70
N MET A 36 22.92 18.59 -2.36
CA MET A 36 22.15 17.89 -1.35
C MET A 36 21.81 16.47 -1.77
N LYS A 37 21.48 16.21 -3.04
CA LYS A 37 21.29 14.84 -3.56
C LYS A 37 22.47 13.92 -3.29
N GLU A 38 23.70 14.44 -3.24
CA GLU A 38 24.88 13.66 -2.84
C GLU A 38 25.07 13.63 -1.31
N ILE A 39 24.89 14.75 -0.61
CA ILE A 39 25.14 14.85 0.84
C ILE A 39 24.20 13.96 1.66
N VAL A 40 22.92 13.94 1.31
CA VAL A 40 21.89 13.20 2.07
C VAL A 40 22.12 11.68 2.04
N THR A 41 22.83 11.16 1.05
CA THR A 41 23.14 9.72 0.93
C THR A 41 23.92 9.19 2.13
N ARG A 42 24.64 10.07 2.85
CA ARG A 42 25.44 9.72 4.04
C ARG A 42 24.77 10.12 5.36
N LEU A 43 23.56 10.70 5.33
CA LEU A 43 22.75 10.92 6.53
C LEU A 43 22.21 9.61 7.10
N GLY A 44 21.82 9.65 8.37
CA GLY A 44 21.51 8.48 9.17
C GLY A 44 22.76 7.69 9.55
N ALA A 45 22.62 6.41 9.88
CA ALA A 45 23.76 5.56 10.23
C ALA A 45 24.02 4.44 9.21
N HIS A 46 25.28 4.33 8.79
CA HIS A 46 25.77 3.36 7.81
C HIS A 46 26.88 2.51 8.43
N TYR A 47 26.72 1.18 8.41
CA TYR A 47 27.78 0.28 8.85
C TYR A 47 28.71 -0.04 7.68
N THR A 48 29.99 0.34 7.77
CA THR A 48 30.97 0.07 6.73
C THR A 48 32.35 -0.15 7.34
N ASP A 49 33.14 -1.07 6.78
CA ASP A 49 34.54 -1.30 7.20
C ASP A 49 34.73 -1.48 8.72
N GLY A 50 33.75 -2.09 9.40
CA GLY A 50 33.79 -2.37 10.83
C GLY A 50 33.51 -1.17 11.75
N HIS A 51 32.99 -0.07 11.22
CA HIS A 51 32.62 1.12 11.97
C HIS A 51 31.29 1.71 11.46
N ALA A 52 30.67 2.58 12.27
CA ALA A 52 29.45 3.26 11.88
C ALA A 52 29.77 4.68 11.43
N GLU A 53 29.35 5.05 10.24
CA GLU A 53 29.30 6.43 9.81
C GLU A 53 27.94 7.01 10.12
N VAL A 54 27.89 8.22 10.69
CA VAL A 54 26.66 8.83 11.17
C VAL A 54 26.58 10.30 10.73
N GLY A 55 25.43 10.68 10.18
CA GLY A 55 25.13 12.04 9.74
C GLY A 55 23.72 12.49 10.15
N PHE A 56 23.57 13.72 10.63
CA PHE A 56 22.27 14.33 10.90
C PHE A 56 22.20 15.73 10.30
N TRP A 57 21.05 16.08 9.72
CA TRP A 57 20.71 17.45 9.37
C TRP A 57 19.80 18.02 10.46
N THR A 58 20.31 19.01 11.21
CA THR A 58 19.64 19.57 12.39
C THR A 58 19.76 21.10 12.44
N PRO A 59 19.17 21.81 11.45
CA PRO A 59 19.18 23.27 11.40
C PRO A 59 18.57 23.90 12.65
N GLU A 60 17.60 23.26 13.28
CA GLU A 60 16.93 23.71 14.51
C GLU A 60 17.90 23.94 15.66
N LEU A 61 19.00 23.17 15.76
CA LEU A 61 20.00 23.35 16.80
C LEU A 61 20.82 24.64 16.60
N LEU A 62 20.99 25.09 15.35
CA LEU A 62 21.59 26.40 15.07
C LEU A 62 20.63 27.54 15.41
N ASP A 63 19.36 27.40 15.05
CA ASP A 63 18.31 28.39 15.32
C ASP A 63 18.12 28.62 16.82
N GLU A 64 18.16 27.54 17.61
CA GLU A 64 18.11 27.57 19.08
C GLU A 64 19.43 28.00 19.74
N GLY A 65 20.52 28.07 18.98
CA GLY A 65 21.83 28.47 19.49
C GLY A 65 22.50 27.44 20.40
N VAL A 66 22.24 26.15 20.18
CA VAL A 66 22.89 25.04 20.91
C VAL A 66 24.39 25.02 20.61
N SER A 67 25.22 24.83 21.64
CA SER A 67 26.67 24.79 21.46
C SER A 67 27.12 23.46 20.85
N GLU A 68 28.13 23.50 19.99
CA GLU A 68 28.71 22.29 19.37
C GLU A 68 29.16 21.23 20.39
N GLY A 69 29.69 21.67 21.54
CA GLY A 69 30.13 20.76 22.60
C GLY A 69 29.00 20.13 23.42
N ASP A 70 27.75 20.48 23.13
CA ASP A 70 26.57 20.01 23.85
C ASP A 70 25.75 19.00 23.03
N VAL A 71 26.26 18.54 21.88
CA VAL A 71 25.58 17.62 20.94
C VAL A 71 26.34 16.29 20.85
N TYR A 72 25.62 15.18 21.03
CA TYR A 72 26.18 13.84 21.12
C TYR A 72 25.32 12.84 20.34
N LEU A 73 25.94 11.80 19.79
CA LEU A 73 25.26 10.57 19.44
C LEU A 73 25.10 9.73 20.71
N GLU A 74 23.85 9.51 21.13
CA GLU A 74 23.55 8.52 22.17
C GLU A 74 23.51 7.13 21.52
N VAL A 75 24.29 6.20 22.04
CA VAL A 75 24.34 4.81 21.59
C VAL A 75 23.90 3.92 22.74
N LEU A 76 22.88 3.09 22.48
CA LEU A 76 22.32 2.11 23.39
C LEU A 76 22.63 0.72 22.85
N THR A 77 23.68 0.08 23.37
CA THR A 77 24.10 -1.25 22.93
C THR A 77 23.54 -2.32 23.87
N PRO A 78 22.78 -3.31 23.38
CA PRO A 78 22.27 -4.40 24.23
C PRO A 78 23.40 -5.09 24.99
N THR A 79 23.22 -5.34 26.29
CA THR A 79 24.26 -5.95 27.14
C THR A 79 24.52 -7.43 26.80
N ASP A 80 23.52 -8.10 26.24
CA ASP A 80 23.58 -9.48 25.76
C ASP A 80 23.19 -9.56 24.27
N GLY A 81 23.44 -10.72 23.64
CA GLY A 81 22.84 -11.02 22.34
C GLY A 81 21.37 -11.36 22.54
N VAL A 82 20.49 -10.43 22.16
CA VAL A 82 19.04 -10.54 22.32
C VAL A 82 18.35 -10.27 20.99
N GLU A 83 17.16 -10.85 20.83
CA GLU A 83 16.19 -10.45 19.81
C GLU A 83 15.39 -9.23 20.35
N PRO A 84 14.79 -8.40 19.48
CA PRO A 84 14.03 -7.23 19.95
C PRO A 84 12.79 -7.60 20.78
N TYR A 85 12.11 -8.71 20.48
CA TYR A 85 10.83 -9.07 21.10
C TYR A 85 10.93 -10.29 22.04
N GLY A 86 9.87 -10.51 22.83
CA GLY A 86 9.78 -11.63 23.79
C GLY A 86 10.30 -11.29 25.18
N HIS A 87 10.41 -10.00 25.49
CA HIS A 87 10.94 -9.46 26.73
C HIS A 87 10.05 -8.30 27.21
N ASP A 88 9.81 -8.20 28.53
CA ASP A 88 9.11 -7.03 29.10
C ASP A 88 10.05 -5.80 29.18
N SER A 89 11.35 -6.04 29.35
CA SER A 89 12.39 -5.01 29.39
C SER A 89 13.73 -5.52 28.87
N LEU A 90 14.56 -4.60 28.37
CA LEU A 90 15.92 -4.82 27.93
C LEU A 90 16.89 -3.88 28.65
N THR A 91 18.13 -4.32 28.85
CA THR A 91 19.19 -3.50 29.41
C THR A 91 20.21 -3.13 28.34
N PHE A 92 20.52 -1.84 28.26
CA PHE A 92 21.47 -1.29 27.30
C PHE A 92 22.64 -0.64 28.02
N HIS A 93 23.84 -0.84 27.49
CA HIS A 93 24.97 0.04 27.79
C HIS A 93 24.78 1.35 27.05
N ARG A 94 24.76 2.47 27.79
CA ARG A 94 24.61 3.80 27.22
C ARG A 94 25.94 4.50 27.12
N GLU A 95 26.24 4.98 25.92
CA GLU A 95 27.42 5.78 25.61
C GLU A 95 26.99 7.06 24.87
N ARG A 96 27.74 8.15 25.05
CA ARG A 96 27.51 9.41 24.35
C ARG A 96 28.79 9.82 23.64
N VAL A 97 28.77 9.81 22.32
CA VAL A 97 29.91 10.14 21.48
C VAL A 97 29.71 11.54 20.91
N PRO A 98 30.61 12.52 21.15
CA PRO A 98 30.46 13.86 20.59
C PRO A 98 30.53 13.80 19.06
N LEU A 99 29.61 14.50 18.38
CA LEU A 99 29.65 14.65 16.93
C LEU A 99 30.30 15.97 16.53
N ARG A 100 30.83 16.03 15.30
CA ARG A 100 31.43 17.26 14.76
C ARG A 100 30.39 18.04 13.97
N ARG A 101 30.16 19.30 14.35
CA ARG A 101 29.24 20.18 13.62
C ARG A 101 29.91 20.76 12.38
N ASN A 102 29.22 20.72 11.24
CA ASN A 102 29.57 21.40 10.01
C ASN A 102 28.35 22.13 9.45
N GLY A 103 28.23 23.43 9.75
CA GLY A 103 27.01 24.18 9.43
C GLY A 103 25.79 23.59 10.14
N GLU A 104 24.75 23.30 9.37
CA GLU A 104 23.48 22.66 9.82
C GLU A 104 23.59 21.15 10.02
N PHE A 105 24.77 20.56 9.77
CA PHE A 105 24.97 19.13 9.80
C PHE A 105 25.85 18.71 10.99
N HIS A 106 25.62 17.49 11.48
CA HIS A 106 26.47 16.85 12.47
C HIS A 106 26.98 15.51 11.93
N TRP A 107 28.29 15.32 11.96
CA TRP A 107 28.97 14.18 11.36
C TRP A 107 29.83 13.44 12.39
N GLY A 108 29.90 12.11 12.26
CA GLY A 108 30.81 11.29 13.05
C GLY A 108 31.05 9.92 12.45
N VAL A 109 32.30 9.45 12.57
CA VAL A 109 32.66 8.06 12.31
C VAL A 109 32.95 7.39 13.65
N VAL A 110 32.17 6.40 14.03
CA VAL A 110 32.15 5.81 15.38
C VAL A 110 32.57 4.35 15.34
N SER A 111 33.61 4.01 16.11
CA SER A 111 33.97 2.62 16.38
C SER A 111 33.19 2.08 17.56
N GLY A 112 32.90 0.78 17.61
CA GLY A 112 32.34 0.11 18.80
C GLY A 112 30.84 -0.15 18.74
N MET A 113 30.11 0.57 17.87
CA MET A 113 28.71 0.27 17.58
C MET A 113 28.57 -1.13 16.97
N ARG A 114 27.50 -1.82 17.34
CA ARG A 114 27.16 -3.17 16.88
C ARG A 114 26.03 -3.08 15.85
N PRO A 115 26.19 -3.58 14.62
CA PRO A 115 25.07 -3.61 13.69
C PRO A 115 24.10 -4.74 14.05
N GLY A 116 22.82 -4.48 13.84
CA GLY A 116 21.74 -5.46 13.85
C GLY A 116 21.85 -6.38 12.64
N THR A 117 21.37 -7.60 12.82
CA THR A 117 21.26 -8.63 11.78
C THR A 117 20.01 -9.44 12.04
N ARG A 118 19.67 -10.37 11.15
CA ARG A 118 18.61 -11.35 11.34
C ARG A 118 18.55 -11.94 12.75
N GLU A 119 19.69 -12.36 13.30
CA GLU A 119 19.75 -13.06 14.58
C GLU A 119 20.01 -12.18 15.81
N GLN A 120 20.15 -10.86 15.66
CA GLN A 120 20.50 -10.00 16.79
C GLN A 120 20.01 -8.56 16.67
N LEU A 121 19.63 -7.98 17.80
CA LEU A 121 19.45 -6.54 17.97
C LEU A 121 20.81 -5.81 17.94
N GLY A 122 20.88 -4.78 17.11
CA GLY A 122 22.00 -3.85 17.01
C GLY A 122 22.05 -2.82 18.12
N SER A 123 23.05 -1.96 18.06
CA SER A 123 23.09 -0.71 18.83
C SER A 123 21.97 0.19 18.33
N LEU A 124 21.13 0.64 19.26
CA LEU A 124 20.18 1.69 18.98
C LEU A 124 20.85 3.06 19.11
N TYR A 125 20.42 4.03 18.32
CA TYR A 125 21.02 5.35 18.28
C TYR A 125 20.00 6.46 18.05
N ARG A 126 20.37 7.65 18.52
CA ARG A 126 19.69 8.92 18.27
C ARG A 126 20.64 10.07 18.58
N LEU A 127 20.35 11.24 18.03
CA LEU A 127 21.05 12.44 18.45
C LEU A 127 20.49 12.87 19.81
N THR A 128 21.35 13.29 20.73
CA THR A 128 20.96 13.90 21.99
C THR A 128 21.76 15.16 22.24
N TYR A 129 21.13 16.16 22.83
CA TYR A 129 21.80 17.43 23.12
C TYR A 129 21.33 18.02 24.44
N GLN A 130 22.16 18.89 25.01
CA GLN A 130 21.76 19.70 26.16
C GLN A 130 21.28 21.07 25.72
N HIS A 131 20.08 21.45 26.16
CA HIS A 131 19.53 22.79 26.01
C HIS A 131 18.87 23.22 27.32
N ASP A 132 19.19 24.43 27.80
CA ASP A 132 18.68 24.98 29.06
C ASP A 132 18.79 24.07 30.30
N GLY A 133 19.76 23.14 30.30
CA GLY A 133 20.01 22.20 31.40
C GLY A 133 19.18 20.92 31.36
N GLU A 134 18.45 20.69 30.27
CA GLU A 134 17.69 19.47 30.00
C GLU A 134 18.29 18.71 28.81
N TRP A 135 18.16 17.38 28.83
CA TRP A 135 18.53 16.54 27.70
C TRP A 135 17.34 16.42 26.75
N GLN A 136 17.60 16.67 25.47
CA GLN A 136 16.65 16.52 24.38
C GLN A 136 17.17 15.48 23.39
N THR A 137 16.30 14.99 22.51
CA THR A 137 16.64 13.95 21.53
C THR A 137 16.05 14.23 20.16
N ILE A 138 16.77 13.89 19.11
CA ILE A 138 16.32 13.95 17.72
C ILE A 138 16.50 12.55 17.11
N PRO A 139 15.44 11.94 16.55
CA PRO A 139 15.52 10.64 15.90
C PRO A 139 16.28 10.74 14.57
N ASP A 140 16.50 9.60 13.91
CA ASP A 140 17.04 9.56 12.55
C ASP A 140 15.91 9.40 11.52
N PRO A 141 15.58 10.44 10.73
CA PRO A 141 14.55 10.33 9.71
C PRO A 141 14.88 9.31 8.61
N LEU A 142 16.15 8.98 8.37
CA LEU A 142 16.57 8.09 7.28
C LEU A 142 16.96 6.68 7.76
N ALA A 143 16.47 6.28 8.94
CA ALA A 143 16.79 4.98 9.54
C ALA A 143 16.41 3.80 8.65
N TYR A 144 17.23 2.74 8.67
CA TYR A 144 16.95 1.47 8.00
C TYR A 144 16.11 0.50 8.84
N SER A 145 16.13 0.65 10.17
CA SER A 145 15.42 -0.21 11.11
C SER A 145 14.94 0.57 12.32
N VAL A 146 13.67 0.40 12.67
CA VAL A 146 12.99 0.99 13.85
C VAL A 146 12.16 -0.08 14.56
N PRO A 147 12.81 -1.08 15.20
CA PRO A 147 12.12 -2.29 15.66
C PRO A 147 11.05 -2.04 16.74
N PHE A 148 11.10 -0.89 17.41
CA PHE A 148 10.15 -0.50 18.45
C PHE A 148 9.25 0.68 18.02
N GLY A 149 9.14 0.94 16.72
CA GLY A 149 8.31 2.05 16.18
C GLY A 149 9.12 3.31 15.87
N ALA A 150 8.51 4.23 15.11
CA ALA A 150 9.18 5.44 14.61
C ALA A 150 9.51 6.45 15.74
N PHE A 151 8.87 6.31 16.89
CA PHE A 151 9.10 7.14 18.09
C PHE A 151 10.22 6.60 18.99
N ALA A 152 10.72 5.40 18.72
CA ALA A 152 11.85 4.81 19.41
C ALA A 152 13.20 5.15 18.73
N PRO A 153 14.35 4.99 19.43
CA PRO A 153 15.65 5.17 18.80
C PRO A 153 15.86 4.19 17.63
N ALA A 154 16.47 4.67 16.55
CA ALA A 154 16.77 3.88 15.36
C ALA A 154 17.81 2.78 15.65
N GLU A 155 17.78 1.69 14.89
CA GLU A 155 18.76 0.61 14.98
C GLU A 155 19.81 0.74 13.86
N LEU A 156 21.10 0.69 14.21
CA LEU A 156 22.16 0.51 13.21
C LEU A 156 22.01 -0.91 12.64
N TYR A 157 21.79 -1.05 11.33
CA TYR A 157 21.57 -2.35 10.69
C TYR A 157 22.64 -2.66 9.63
N ASP A 158 23.02 -3.94 9.48
CA ASP A 158 23.97 -4.38 8.47
C ASP A 158 23.29 -4.57 7.10
N MET A 159 23.06 -3.45 6.40
CA MET A 159 22.39 -3.47 5.09
C MET A 159 23.23 -4.15 4.00
N GLU A 160 24.57 -4.05 4.06
CA GLU A 160 25.48 -4.73 3.13
C GLU A 160 25.33 -6.25 3.28
N ARG A 161 25.33 -6.76 4.52
CA ARG A 161 25.10 -8.18 4.77
C ARG A 161 23.70 -8.63 4.34
N LEU A 162 22.67 -7.83 4.59
CA LEU A 162 21.30 -8.16 4.17
C LEU A 162 21.20 -8.33 2.66
N ASP A 163 21.78 -7.40 1.88
CA ASP A 163 21.79 -7.49 0.42
C ASP A 163 22.69 -8.64 -0.09
N GLU A 164 23.84 -8.90 0.53
CA GLU A 164 24.72 -10.02 0.16
C GLU A 164 24.09 -11.40 0.41
N GLU A 165 23.29 -11.55 1.48
CA GLU A 165 22.70 -12.83 1.90
C GLU A 165 21.34 -13.13 1.24
N ARG A 166 20.77 -12.20 0.46
CA ARG A 166 19.46 -12.36 -0.18
C ARG A 166 19.40 -13.56 -1.14
N ALA A 167 18.30 -14.28 -1.11
CA ALA A 167 18.13 -15.55 -1.83
C ALA A 167 17.79 -15.38 -3.33
N ASP A 168 17.56 -14.17 -3.79
CA ASP A 168 17.14 -13.79 -5.15
C ASP A 168 18.18 -12.91 -5.87
N SER A 169 19.43 -12.91 -5.43
CA SER A 169 20.51 -12.17 -6.09
C SER A 169 20.65 -12.48 -7.59
N GLU A 170 20.46 -13.75 -8.00
CA GLU A 170 20.49 -14.16 -9.40
C GLU A 170 19.36 -13.55 -10.24
N TYR A 171 18.22 -13.22 -9.62
CA TYR A 171 17.09 -12.59 -10.31
C TYR A 171 17.45 -11.17 -10.75
N PHE A 172 17.96 -10.33 -9.83
CA PHE A 172 18.37 -8.96 -10.15
C PHE A 172 19.57 -8.93 -11.10
N GLN A 173 20.62 -9.71 -10.83
CA GLN A 173 21.83 -9.73 -11.66
C GLN A 173 21.58 -10.13 -13.12
N ALA A 174 20.42 -10.71 -13.42
CA ALA A 174 20.03 -11.07 -14.77
C ALA A 174 19.40 -9.92 -15.58
N PHE A 175 18.96 -8.83 -14.94
CA PHE A 175 18.31 -7.69 -15.61
C PHE A 175 19.16 -7.09 -16.74
N GLY A 176 18.53 -6.83 -17.87
CA GLY A 176 19.18 -6.32 -19.08
C GLY A 176 20.03 -7.38 -19.81
N THR A 177 19.84 -8.66 -19.50
CA THR A 177 20.52 -9.78 -20.16
C THR A 177 19.53 -10.80 -20.72
N ASP A 178 19.97 -11.66 -21.64
CA ASP A 178 19.15 -12.74 -22.20
C ASP A 178 18.71 -13.80 -21.14
N ALA A 179 19.19 -13.71 -19.90
CA ALA A 179 18.87 -14.62 -18.81
C ALA A 179 17.83 -14.06 -17.83
N GLU A 180 17.33 -12.84 -18.04
CA GLU A 180 16.30 -12.25 -17.19
C GLU A 180 15.03 -13.11 -17.16
N ARG A 181 14.43 -13.22 -15.98
CA ARG A 181 13.20 -14.00 -15.78
C ARG A 181 11.94 -13.18 -15.96
N ILE A 182 12.07 -11.87 -15.88
CA ILE A 182 11.07 -10.88 -16.24
C ILE A 182 11.69 -9.91 -17.24
N PRO A 183 10.90 -9.35 -18.18
CA PRO A 183 11.43 -8.46 -19.19
C PRO A 183 11.88 -7.11 -18.59
N THR A 184 12.98 -6.59 -19.14
CA THR A 184 13.44 -5.22 -18.89
C THR A 184 13.74 -4.47 -20.20
N SER A 185 13.44 -3.17 -20.21
CA SER A 185 13.79 -2.28 -21.31
C SER A 185 15.02 -1.43 -20.98
N GLU A 186 15.83 -1.07 -21.98
CA GLU A 186 16.92 -0.11 -21.79
C GLU A 186 16.36 1.30 -21.56
N ASP A 187 16.77 1.94 -20.47
CA ASP A 187 16.45 3.33 -20.15
C ASP A 187 17.74 4.05 -19.70
N ASP A 188 18.25 4.97 -20.52
CA ASP A 188 19.51 5.70 -20.28
C ASP A 188 20.72 4.81 -19.89
N GLY A 189 20.80 3.60 -20.46
CA GLY A 189 21.89 2.67 -20.20
C GLY A 189 21.76 1.88 -18.89
N VAL A 190 20.61 1.96 -18.21
CA VAL A 190 20.23 1.04 -17.12
C VAL A 190 18.97 0.25 -17.54
N PRO A 191 18.81 -1.01 -17.11
CA PRO A 191 17.56 -1.73 -17.32
C PRO A 191 16.44 -1.10 -16.48
N ARG A 192 15.27 -0.95 -17.05
CA ARG A 192 14.02 -0.62 -16.37
C ARG A 192 13.09 -1.83 -16.41
N VAL A 193 12.50 -2.16 -15.28
CA VAL A 193 11.52 -3.24 -15.19
C VAL A 193 10.30 -2.92 -16.07
N ASP A 194 9.94 -3.83 -16.96
CA ASP A 194 8.76 -3.67 -17.80
C ASP A 194 7.47 -3.95 -16.99
N PRO A 195 6.33 -3.35 -17.39
CA PRO A 195 5.05 -3.51 -16.71
C PRO A 195 4.63 -4.97 -16.55
N ALA A 196 3.85 -5.23 -15.50
CA ALA A 196 3.22 -6.52 -15.30
C ALA A 196 2.09 -6.79 -16.30
N THR A 197 1.71 -8.04 -16.44
CA THR A 197 0.55 -8.47 -17.24
C THR A 197 -0.75 -8.38 -16.43
N SER A 198 -0.70 -8.69 -15.13
CA SER A 198 -1.77 -8.49 -14.16
C SER A 198 -1.20 -8.36 -12.73
N MET A 199 -1.93 -7.69 -11.84
CA MET A 199 -1.44 -7.35 -10.51
C MET A 199 -2.44 -7.69 -9.39
N LEU A 200 -1.94 -8.10 -8.24
CA LEU A 200 -2.72 -8.34 -7.03
C LEU A 200 -2.34 -7.36 -5.92
N GLU A 201 -3.31 -6.65 -5.36
CA GLU A 201 -3.12 -5.82 -4.17
C GLU A 201 -3.27 -6.66 -2.89
N ILE A 202 -2.34 -6.50 -1.94
CA ILE A 202 -2.29 -7.26 -0.68
C ILE A 202 -1.98 -6.35 0.50
N HIS A 203 -2.77 -6.50 1.57
CA HIS A 203 -2.50 -5.89 2.88
C HIS A 203 -1.87 -6.91 3.86
N PRO A 204 -0.57 -6.80 4.23
CA PRO A 204 0.13 -7.82 5.02
C PRO A 204 -0.51 -8.13 6.37
N GLY A 205 -1.07 -7.10 7.05
CA GLY A 205 -1.69 -7.23 8.37
C GLY A 205 -2.93 -8.13 8.40
N THR A 206 -3.59 -8.34 7.26
CA THR A 206 -4.84 -9.11 7.15
C THR A 206 -4.77 -10.29 6.19
N ALA A 207 -3.74 -10.36 5.35
CA ALA A 207 -3.65 -11.37 4.30
C ALA A 207 -3.39 -12.81 4.80
N THR A 208 -2.86 -12.97 6.01
CA THR A 208 -2.58 -14.27 6.62
C THR A 208 -2.92 -14.28 8.11
N GLU A 209 -3.04 -15.47 8.71
CA GLU A 209 -3.30 -15.61 10.17
C GLU A 209 -2.26 -14.87 11.02
N ALA A 210 -1.00 -14.82 10.57
CA ALA A 210 0.09 -14.16 11.30
C ALA A 210 0.05 -12.63 11.17
N GLY A 211 -0.61 -12.08 10.15
CA GLY A 211 -0.65 -10.64 9.88
C GLY A 211 0.73 -10.01 9.67
N SER A 212 1.67 -10.74 9.07
CA SER A 212 3.06 -10.32 8.90
C SER A 212 3.63 -10.65 7.52
N LEU A 213 4.72 -9.97 7.15
CA LEU A 213 5.50 -10.29 5.94
C LEU A 213 6.07 -11.71 6.01
N GLY A 214 6.57 -12.16 7.18
CA GLY A 214 6.99 -13.55 7.38
C GLY A 214 5.86 -14.56 7.18
N GLY A 215 4.63 -14.22 7.59
CA GLY A 215 3.43 -15.02 7.32
C GLY A 215 3.12 -15.14 5.83
N LEU A 216 3.20 -14.02 5.12
CA LEU A 216 2.95 -13.95 3.68
C LEU A 216 4.03 -14.70 2.88
N ALA A 217 5.30 -14.60 3.27
CA ALA A 217 6.39 -15.37 2.68
C ALA A 217 6.13 -16.88 2.80
N ARG A 218 5.73 -17.39 3.97
CA ARG A 218 5.39 -18.81 4.16
C ARG A 218 4.22 -19.27 3.30
N GLN A 219 3.21 -18.41 3.10
CA GLN A 219 2.08 -18.69 2.21
C GLN A 219 2.55 -18.90 0.76
N TYR A 220 3.37 -17.98 0.23
CA TYR A 220 3.93 -18.10 -1.12
C TYR A 220 4.95 -19.23 -1.25
N GLU A 221 5.74 -19.52 -0.21
CA GLU A 221 6.65 -20.67 -0.19
C GLU A 221 5.86 -21.97 -0.35
N THR A 222 4.77 -22.14 0.42
CA THR A 222 3.86 -23.30 0.33
C THR A 222 3.26 -23.45 -1.07
N ILE A 223 2.79 -22.35 -1.66
CA ILE A 223 2.27 -22.32 -3.04
C ILE A 223 3.37 -22.72 -4.04
N GLY A 224 4.57 -22.17 -3.89
CA GLY A 224 5.72 -22.47 -4.74
C GLY A 224 6.15 -23.94 -4.66
N GLU A 225 6.16 -24.53 -3.47
CA GLU A 225 6.40 -25.96 -3.26
C GLU A 225 5.38 -26.83 -4.01
N LYS A 226 4.08 -26.53 -3.86
CA LYS A 226 3.01 -27.24 -4.57
C LYS A 226 3.14 -27.14 -6.09
N ARG A 227 3.37 -25.93 -6.62
CA ARG A 227 3.57 -25.70 -8.06
C ARG A 227 4.77 -26.49 -8.60
N ARG A 228 5.89 -26.51 -7.88
CA ARG A 228 7.07 -27.31 -8.25
C ARG A 228 6.82 -28.82 -8.21
N ALA A 229 5.99 -29.29 -7.27
CA ALA A 229 5.61 -30.69 -7.16
C ALA A 229 4.53 -31.12 -8.17
N GLY A 230 3.80 -30.16 -8.75
CA GLY A 230 2.60 -30.41 -9.56
C GLY A 230 1.40 -30.83 -8.72
N ASP A 231 1.34 -30.38 -7.46
CA ASP A 231 0.22 -30.61 -6.55
C ASP A 231 -0.89 -29.57 -6.78
N ASP A 232 -2.14 -29.97 -6.55
CA ASP A 232 -3.30 -29.09 -6.68
C ASP A 232 -3.27 -27.97 -5.63
N LEU A 233 -3.57 -26.75 -6.06
CA LEU A 233 -3.84 -25.62 -5.17
C LEU A 233 -5.24 -25.74 -4.57
N THR A 234 -5.36 -25.39 -3.29
CA THR A 234 -6.66 -25.20 -2.64
C THR A 234 -7.41 -24.01 -3.22
N PRO A 235 -8.75 -23.95 -3.11
CA PRO A 235 -9.53 -22.79 -3.54
C PRO A 235 -9.00 -21.46 -2.98
N ALA A 236 -8.62 -21.40 -1.71
CA ALA A 236 -8.05 -20.20 -1.11
C ALA A 236 -6.72 -19.78 -1.76
N GLU A 237 -5.80 -20.73 -1.98
CA GLU A 237 -4.49 -20.46 -2.59
C GLU A 237 -4.60 -19.95 -4.04
N ARG A 238 -5.65 -20.32 -4.79
CA ARG A 238 -5.86 -19.83 -6.16
C ARG A 238 -6.05 -18.31 -6.22
N ASN A 239 -6.54 -17.69 -5.15
CA ASN A 239 -6.72 -16.23 -5.07
C ASN A 239 -5.41 -15.44 -4.93
N PHE A 240 -4.29 -16.11 -4.65
CA PHE A 240 -2.96 -15.51 -4.53
C PHE A 240 -2.11 -15.67 -5.79
N VAL A 241 -2.62 -16.33 -6.84
CA VAL A 241 -1.82 -16.70 -8.01
C VAL A 241 -2.53 -16.44 -9.33
N GLY A 242 -1.76 -16.53 -10.43
CA GLY A 242 -2.19 -16.06 -11.75
C GLY A 242 -1.91 -14.56 -11.93
N TYR A 243 -0.94 -14.03 -11.19
CA TYR A 243 -0.47 -12.65 -11.29
C TYR A 243 1.04 -12.67 -11.43
N ASP A 244 1.61 -11.68 -12.11
CA ASP A 244 3.07 -11.48 -12.24
C ASP A 244 3.54 -10.19 -11.55
N ALA A 245 2.66 -9.55 -10.78
CA ALA A 245 2.99 -8.52 -9.80
C ALA A 245 2.08 -8.57 -8.56
N ILE A 246 2.65 -8.15 -7.42
CA ILE A 246 1.93 -7.85 -6.18
C ILE A 246 2.21 -6.39 -5.84
N GLN A 247 1.16 -5.62 -5.59
CA GLN A 247 1.27 -4.36 -4.88
C GLN A 247 1.03 -4.59 -3.38
N VAL A 248 2.00 -4.23 -2.54
CA VAL A 248 1.97 -4.51 -1.09
C VAL A 248 1.91 -3.21 -0.28
N MET A 249 0.95 -3.10 0.63
CA MET A 249 0.80 -1.93 1.51
C MET A 249 0.13 -2.26 2.86
N PRO A 250 0.47 -1.55 3.95
CA PRO A 250 1.62 -0.66 4.05
C PRO A 250 2.94 -1.43 4.11
N VAL A 251 4.05 -0.79 3.77
CA VAL A 251 5.39 -1.28 4.11
C VAL A 251 6.24 -0.26 4.85
N GLU A 252 5.74 0.97 5.03
CA GLU A 252 6.34 2.13 5.68
C GLU A 252 5.93 2.25 7.15
N PRO A 253 6.80 2.74 8.05
CA PRO A 253 6.40 3.07 9.41
C PRO A 253 5.28 4.10 9.49
N ILE A 254 4.36 3.86 10.41
CA ILE A 254 3.15 4.65 10.66
C ILE A 254 3.23 5.32 12.03
N THR A 255 2.35 6.30 12.24
CA THR A 255 2.17 6.99 13.52
C THR A 255 1.68 6.03 14.63
N GLU A 256 1.77 6.48 15.88
CA GLU A 256 1.42 5.71 17.07
C GLU A 256 0.36 6.45 17.91
N ASN A 257 -0.58 5.71 18.49
CA ASN A 257 -1.49 6.27 19.49
C ASN A 257 -0.82 6.27 20.87
N GLU A 258 -0.17 7.38 21.24
CA GLU A 258 0.59 7.51 22.50
C GLU A 258 -0.23 7.29 23.79
N GLU A 259 -1.57 7.30 23.73
CA GLU A 259 -2.41 7.00 24.89
C GLU A 259 -2.64 5.50 25.09
N LEU A 260 -2.51 4.72 24.01
CA LEU A 260 -2.79 3.28 23.97
C LEU A 260 -1.53 2.44 23.75
N HIS A 261 -0.53 3.02 23.08
CA HIS A 261 0.68 2.36 22.63
C HIS A 261 1.89 2.97 23.34
N GLU A 262 2.71 2.11 23.95
CA GLU A 262 4.00 2.48 24.54
C GLU A 262 4.97 1.32 24.28
N PHE A 263 5.65 1.34 23.12
CA PHE A 263 6.57 0.26 22.72
C PHE A 263 8.02 0.48 23.19
N TRP A 264 8.32 1.68 23.68
CA TRP A 264 9.64 2.07 24.17
C TRP A 264 9.52 3.06 25.32
N SER A 265 9.97 2.67 26.52
CA SER A 265 9.95 3.54 27.70
C SER A 265 11.19 3.37 28.56
N VAL A 266 11.86 4.48 28.87
CA VAL A 266 13.10 4.46 29.67
C VAL A 266 12.75 4.40 31.17
N GLU A 267 13.01 3.27 31.81
CA GLU A 267 12.71 3.05 33.23
C GLU A 267 13.73 3.71 34.18
N THR A 268 14.99 3.81 33.73
CA THR A 268 16.08 4.42 34.52
C THR A 268 16.31 5.88 34.13
N ASP A 269 15.73 6.80 34.88
CA ASP A 269 15.78 8.25 34.66
C ASP A 269 17.06 8.96 35.18
N ASP A 270 18.17 8.22 35.37
CA ASP A 270 19.47 8.84 35.66
C ASP A 270 20.21 9.09 34.34
N PRO A 271 20.35 10.36 33.86
CA PRO A 271 21.02 10.67 32.60
C PRO A 271 22.53 10.40 32.62
N GLU A 272 23.13 10.08 33.77
CA GLU A 272 24.56 9.75 33.91
C GLU A 272 24.83 8.25 34.10
N ALA A 273 23.78 7.42 34.19
CA ALA A 273 23.93 5.97 34.28
C ALA A 273 24.60 5.37 33.02
N SER A 274 25.55 4.46 33.22
CA SER A 274 26.21 3.73 32.12
C SER A 274 25.37 2.56 31.59
N GLU A 275 24.35 2.15 32.35
CA GLU A 275 23.40 1.12 31.96
C GLU A 275 22.00 1.69 32.14
N VAL A 276 21.12 1.42 31.17
CA VAL A 276 19.74 1.89 31.14
C VAL A 276 18.84 0.68 30.94
N GLU A 277 17.86 0.53 31.81
CA GLU A 277 16.76 -0.41 31.62
C GLU A 277 15.63 0.28 30.87
N VAL A 278 15.09 -0.41 29.87
CA VAL A 278 14.05 0.10 28.96
C VAL A 278 12.95 -0.94 28.87
N ALA A 279 11.70 -0.54 29.13
CA ALA A 279 10.53 -1.34 28.82
C ALA A 279 10.33 -1.33 27.29
N VAL A 280 10.14 -2.51 26.72
CA VAL A 280 9.98 -2.69 25.28
C VAL A 280 8.77 -3.56 24.98
N ASP A 281 8.10 -3.28 23.86
CA ASP A 281 7.04 -4.14 23.34
C ASP A 281 7.07 -4.15 21.81
N ARG A 282 6.42 -5.14 21.20
CA ARG A 282 6.29 -5.22 19.74
C ARG A 282 5.31 -4.15 19.26
N PRO A 283 5.65 -3.34 18.25
CA PRO A 283 4.68 -2.49 17.57
C PRO A 283 3.53 -3.33 17.00
N GLU A 284 2.29 -3.03 17.40
CA GLU A 284 1.07 -3.74 16.94
C GLU A 284 -0.03 -2.77 16.48
N MET A 285 0.36 -1.62 15.96
CA MET A 285 -0.56 -0.64 15.40
C MET A 285 -1.27 -1.20 14.18
N ILE A 286 -2.55 -0.88 14.04
CA ILE A 286 -3.36 -1.19 12.88
C ILE A 286 -3.53 0.08 12.07
N ASN A 287 -3.22 0.01 10.78
CA ASN A 287 -3.48 1.09 9.85
C ASN A 287 -3.59 0.54 8.44
N TRP A 288 -4.26 1.29 7.57
CA TRP A 288 -4.25 1.06 6.12
C TRP A 288 -2.91 1.37 5.46
N GLY A 289 -2.12 2.25 6.07
CA GLY A 289 -0.83 2.69 5.53
C GLY A 289 -0.70 4.17 5.23
N TYR A 290 -1.72 4.98 5.52
CA TYR A 290 -1.75 6.39 5.14
C TYR A 290 -1.36 7.35 6.28
N ASP A 291 -1.37 6.91 7.53
CA ASP A 291 -0.93 7.74 8.66
C ASP A 291 0.61 7.68 8.81
N ILE A 292 1.34 8.02 7.74
CA ILE A 292 2.80 8.01 7.66
C ILE A 292 3.39 9.24 8.33
N VAL A 293 4.42 9.08 9.15
CA VAL A 293 5.08 10.20 9.85
C VAL A 293 6.32 10.75 9.14
N ILE A 294 6.64 10.22 7.95
CA ILE A 294 7.80 10.49 7.09
C ILE A 294 9.17 10.13 7.73
N SER A 295 9.34 10.36 9.04
CA SER A 295 10.48 9.86 9.79
C SER A 295 10.57 8.33 9.69
N ALA A 296 11.77 7.85 9.40
CA ALA A 296 12.09 6.45 9.16
C ALA A 296 11.33 5.81 7.99
N PHE A 297 10.83 6.58 7.00
CA PHE A 297 10.16 6.05 5.81
C PHE A 297 10.97 4.94 5.11
N SER A 298 12.29 5.06 5.11
CA SER A 298 13.20 4.05 4.54
C SER A 298 13.20 2.70 5.26
N ALA A 299 12.72 2.62 6.51
CA ALA A 299 12.64 1.37 7.25
C ALA A 299 11.44 0.54 6.81
N THR A 300 11.42 -0.73 7.22
CA THR A 300 10.21 -1.57 7.10
C THR A 300 9.28 -1.31 8.27
N ASN A 301 7.98 -1.22 8.01
CA ASN A 301 6.96 -1.03 9.04
C ASN A 301 7.07 -2.13 10.10
N PRO A 302 7.41 -1.79 11.36
CA PRO A 302 7.60 -2.81 12.38
C PRO A 302 6.30 -3.51 12.79
N ALA A 303 5.13 -2.92 12.53
CA ALA A 303 3.84 -3.51 12.88
C ALA A 303 3.49 -4.79 12.08
N ILE A 304 4.11 -4.97 10.91
CA ILE A 304 3.93 -6.14 10.04
C ILE A 304 5.12 -7.11 10.07
N LEU A 305 6.02 -6.95 11.04
CA LEU A 305 7.17 -7.82 11.27
C LEU A 305 6.91 -8.73 12.47
N GLU A 306 7.12 -10.04 12.31
CA GLU A 306 6.95 -10.99 13.42
C GLU A 306 8.18 -11.03 14.34
N THR A 307 9.36 -10.75 13.77
CA THR A 307 10.67 -10.74 14.44
C THR A 307 11.23 -9.33 14.64
N GLY A 308 10.61 -8.32 14.02
CA GLY A 308 11.07 -6.93 14.06
C GLY A 308 12.35 -6.71 13.27
N ARG A 309 12.64 -7.60 12.30
CA ARG A 309 13.84 -7.55 11.45
C ARG A 309 13.45 -7.18 10.02
N PRO A 310 14.14 -6.21 9.38
CA PRO A 310 13.90 -5.87 7.97
C PRO A 310 14.08 -7.06 7.00
N ASP A 311 14.81 -8.10 7.41
CA ASP A 311 14.98 -9.37 6.69
C ASP A 311 13.68 -9.98 6.18
N GLU A 312 12.56 -9.85 6.92
CA GLU A 312 11.29 -10.46 6.50
C GLU A 312 10.75 -9.87 5.18
N LEU A 313 11.02 -8.59 4.91
CA LEU A 313 10.66 -7.96 3.63
C LEU A 313 11.48 -8.57 2.48
N VAL A 314 12.79 -8.71 2.66
CA VAL A 314 13.68 -9.34 1.67
C VAL A 314 13.32 -10.81 1.46
N ASP A 315 12.98 -11.54 2.52
CA ASP A 315 12.54 -12.94 2.42
C ASP A 315 11.24 -13.09 1.63
N PHE A 316 10.27 -12.20 1.87
CA PHE A 316 9.01 -12.17 1.11
C PHE A 316 9.27 -11.92 -0.37
N ILE A 317 10.04 -10.87 -0.69
CA ILE A 317 10.44 -10.52 -2.05
C ILE A 317 11.15 -11.70 -2.74
N ALA A 318 12.17 -12.25 -2.07
CA ALA A 318 12.94 -13.35 -2.62
C ALA A 318 12.09 -14.63 -2.81
N THR A 319 11.09 -14.85 -1.96
CA THR A 319 10.15 -15.97 -2.12
C THR A 319 9.33 -15.80 -3.40
N CYS A 320 8.79 -14.60 -3.65
CA CYS A 320 8.03 -14.26 -4.85
C CYS A 320 8.88 -14.36 -6.13
N HIS A 321 10.12 -13.85 -6.12
CA HIS A 321 11.05 -13.95 -7.25
C HIS A 321 11.43 -15.39 -7.58
N ASN A 322 11.53 -16.26 -6.57
CA ASN A 322 11.93 -17.66 -6.72
C ASN A 322 10.76 -18.64 -6.96
N LEU A 323 9.54 -18.14 -7.14
CA LEU A 323 8.43 -18.95 -7.66
C LEU A 323 8.74 -19.45 -9.09
N PRO A 324 8.11 -20.54 -9.56
CA PRO A 324 8.28 -21.00 -10.95
C PRO A 324 8.02 -19.89 -11.96
N ASP A 325 6.92 -19.15 -11.77
CA ASP A 325 6.58 -17.91 -12.45
C ASP A 325 6.90 -16.77 -11.46
N PRO A 326 7.94 -15.95 -11.70
CA PRO A 326 8.29 -14.85 -10.81
C PRO A 326 7.14 -13.86 -10.67
N ILE A 327 7.02 -13.28 -9.47
CA ILE A 327 6.08 -12.20 -9.19
C ILE A 327 6.87 -10.97 -8.80
N ARG A 328 6.68 -9.87 -9.53
CA ARG A 328 7.25 -8.55 -9.22
C ARG A 328 6.65 -8.00 -7.94
N ILE A 329 7.42 -7.31 -7.12
CA ILE A 329 6.94 -6.61 -5.93
C ILE A 329 6.92 -5.10 -6.18
N VAL A 330 5.72 -4.52 -6.08
CA VAL A 330 5.47 -3.10 -6.22
C VAL A 330 5.25 -2.50 -4.84
N PHE A 331 6.10 -1.56 -4.44
CA PHE A 331 5.92 -0.82 -3.20
C PHE A 331 5.02 0.38 -3.40
N ASP A 332 4.28 0.71 -2.35
CA ASP A 332 3.57 1.96 -2.27
C ASP A 332 4.46 3.08 -1.75
N VAL A 333 4.32 4.29 -2.28
CA VAL A 333 5.15 5.45 -1.90
C VAL A 333 4.25 6.60 -1.47
N ALA A 334 3.93 6.60 -0.18
CA ALA A 334 3.11 7.62 0.47
C ALA A 334 3.99 8.77 1.02
N LEU A 335 4.53 9.59 0.11
CA LEU A 335 5.34 10.78 0.43
C LEU A 335 4.59 12.10 0.17
N GLY A 336 3.26 12.06 -0.03
CA GLY A 336 2.42 13.22 -0.32
C GLY A 336 2.07 14.08 0.91
N HIS A 337 2.17 13.52 2.12
CA HIS A 337 1.86 14.19 3.38
C HIS A 337 2.55 13.49 4.56
N SER A 338 2.52 14.14 5.74
CA SER A 338 2.84 13.52 7.02
C SER A 338 1.64 13.57 7.97
N ASP A 339 1.34 12.49 8.67
CA ASP A 339 0.51 12.54 9.87
C ASP A 339 1.10 13.51 10.91
N ASN A 340 0.25 14.03 11.79
CA ASN A 340 0.64 14.97 12.84
C ASN A 340 1.66 14.40 13.85
N GLY A 341 1.78 13.06 13.96
CA GLY A 341 2.86 12.42 14.69
C GLY A 341 4.25 12.86 14.20
N GLY A 342 4.39 13.17 12.91
CA GLY A 342 5.63 13.67 12.30
C GLY A 342 6.14 14.97 12.93
N LEU A 343 5.27 15.83 13.47
CA LEU A 343 5.66 17.07 14.17
C LEU A 343 6.50 16.82 15.43
N LYS A 344 6.49 15.59 15.96
CA LYS A 344 7.33 15.19 17.10
C LYS A 344 8.67 14.58 16.67
N LEU A 345 8.81 14.24 15.39
CA LEU A 345 9.93 13.45 14.86
C LEU A 345 10.80 14.22 13.87
N LEU A 346 10.23 15.23 13.20
CA LEU A 346 10.90 16.03 12.19
C LEU A 346 10.97 17.50 12.63
N ASN A 347 11.98 18.22 12.16
CA ASN A 347 12.09 19.66 12.39
C ASN A 347 11.12 20.45 11.49
N ASP A 348 10.87 21.71 11.85
CA ASP A 348 9.88 22.57 11.19
C ASP A 348 10.16 22.81 9.68
N TYR A 349 11.40 22.62 9.21
CA TYR A 349 11.74 22.83 7.80
C TYR A 349 11.12 21.79 6.86
N TYR A 350 10.66 20.64 7.38
CA TYR A 350 9.97 19.62 6.58
C TYR A 350 8.54 20.00 6.19
N PHE A 351 7.95 21.04 6.79
CA PHE A 351 6.50 21.28 6.69
C PHE A 351 6.16 22.66 6.13
N GLU A 352 5.24 22.71 5.16
CA GLU A 352 4.61 23.96 4.71
C GLU A 352 3.50 24.39 5.70
N GLY A 353 2.81 23.40 6.30
CA GLY A 353 1.79 23.60 7.31
C GLY A 353 0.70 22.52 7.32
N PRO A 354 -0.44 22.75 7.99
CA PRO A 354 -1.52 21.77 8.08
C PRO A 354 -2.25 21.55 6.75
N GLY A 355 -2.46 20.28 6.36
CA GLY A 355 -3.17 19.84 5.17
C GLY A 355 -4.38 18.93 5.47
N MET A 356 -4.94 18.29 4.44
CA MET A 356 -6.12 17.40 4.57
C MET A 356 -5.82 16.15 5.42
N TYR A 357 -4.64 15.58 5.28
CA TYR A 357 -4.23 14.29 5.87
C TYR A 357 -3.22 14.44 7.02
N GLY A 358 -2.98 15.67 7.51
CA GLY A 358 -1.99 15.96 8.53
C GLY A 358 -1.22 17.25 8.20
N GLN A 359 0.05 17.13 7.84
CA GLN A 359 0.93 18.21 7.40
C GLN A 359 1.30 18.04 5.92
N GLU A 360 1.28 19.15 5.19
CA GLU A 360 1.86 19.30 3.86
C GLU A 360 3.39 19.43 3.99
N LEU A 361 4.13 18.76 3.10
CA LEU A 361 5.59 18.74 3.12
C LEU A 361 6.17 19.88 2.28
N GLU A 362 7.30 20.43 2.71
CA GLU A 362 8.00 21.52 2.02
C GLU A 362 8.91 20.95 0.90
N TYR A 363 8.31 20.48 -0.20
CA TYR A 363 9.03 19.98 -1.38
C TYR A 363 10.01 20.97 -2.05
N PRO A 364 9.84 22.31 -1.97
CA PRO A 364 10.78 23.26 -2.55
C PRO A 364 12.08 23.40 -1.75
N HIS A 365 12.10 23.01 -0.47
CA HIS A 365 13.31 23.12 0.34
C HIS A 365 14.37 22.11 -0.13
N PRO A 366 15.56 22.55 -0.58
CA PRO A 366 16.51 21.69 -1.30
C PRO A 366 17.01 20.49 -0.47
N VAL A 367 17.14 20.65 0.85
CA VAL A 367 17.53 19.54 1.74
C VAL A 367 16.38 18.54 1.94
N VAL A 368 15.15 19.03 2.15
CA VAL A 368 13.97 18.18 2.39
C VAL A 368 13.69 17.36 1.14
N ARG A 369 13.63 18.02 -0.02
CA ARG A 369 13.48 17.38 -1.33
C ARG A 369 14.50 16.28 -1.57
N ALA A 370 15.78 16.52 -1.24
CA ALA A 370 16.82 15.53 -1.40
C ALA A 370 16.67 14.37 -0.39
N VAL A 371 16.32 14.66 0.86
CA VAL A 371 16.08 13.64 1.90
C VAL A 371 14.93 12.72 1.50
N LEU A 372 13.81 13.26 1.00
CA LEU A 372 12.66 12.46 0.58
C LEU A 372 13.00 11.53 -0.59
N LEU A 373 13.76 12.00 -1.59
CA LEU A 373 14.27 11.14 -2.68
C LEU A 373 15.22 10.05 -2.16
N GLU A 374 16.05 10.38 -1.17
CA GLU A 374 16.95 9.39 -0.55
C GLU A 374 16.19 8.36 0.30
N MET A 375 15.13 8.77 1.01
CA MET A 375 14.23 7.84 1.72
C MET A 375 13.58 6.87 0.74
N GLN A 376 13.07 7.37 -0.40
CA GLN A 376 12.53 6.54 -1.47
C GLN A 376 13.60 5.57 -1.98
N ARG A 377 14.79 6.05 -2.35
CA ARG A 377 15.90 5.20 -2.83
C ARG A 377 16.23 4.08 -1.84
N ARG A 378 16.46 4.41 -0.57
CA ARG A 378 16.76 3.42 0.50
C ARG A 378 15.66 2.38 0.65
N LYS A 379 14.40 2.82 0.57
CA LYS A 379 13.25 1.92 0.67
C LYS A 379 13.21 0.95 -0.49
N MET A 380 13.43 1.42 -1.71
CA MET A 380 13.37 0.60 -2.91
C MET A 380 14.56 -0.35 -3.08
N ASP A 381 15.73 -0.03 -2.51
CA ASP A 381 16.90 -0.91 -2.46
C ASP A 381 16.66 -2.20 -1.64
N PHE A 382 15.55 -2.34 -0.92
CA PHE A 382 15.14 -3.66 -0.39
C PHE A 382 14.83 -4.66 -1.52
N GLY A 383 14.57 -4.19 -2.74
CA GLY A 383 14.34 -5.02 -3.93
C GLY A 383 12.98 -4.80 -4.58
N ALA A 384 12.52 -3.55 -4.72
CA ALA A 384 11.26 -3.23 -5.38
C ALA A 384 11.39 -3.30 -6.92
N ASP A 385 10.56 -4.11 -7.57
CA ASP A 385 10.47 -4.16 -9.04
C ASP A 385 9.65 -3.01 -9.62
N GLY A 386 8.75 -2.42 -8.82
CA GLY A 386 7.95 -1.27 -9.19
C GLY A 386 7.60 -0.38 -8.01
N ILE A 387 7.14 0.83 -8.31
CA ILE A 387 6.64 1.78 -7.32
C ILE A 387 5.29 2.34 -7.75
N ARG A 388 4.35 2.44 -6.81
CA ARG A 388 3.15 3.28 -6.92
C ARG A 388 3.39 4.53 -6.09
N VAL A 389 3.42 5.71 -6.73
CA VAL A 389 3.32 6.98 -6.02
C VAL A 389 1.85 7.18 -5.67
N ASP A 390 1.56 7.00 -4.39
CA ASP A 390 0.25 7.20 -3.80
C ASP A 390 -0.10 8.69 -3.80
N GLY A 391 -1.36 9.01 -4.12
CA GLY A 391 -1.82 10.40 -4.15
C GLY A 391 -0.89 11.35 -4.93
N ALA A 392 -0.38 10.94 -6.10
CA ALA A 392 0.60 11.72 -6.88
C ALA A 392 0.10 13.15 -7.25
N GLN A 393 -1.21 13.38 -7.20
CA GLN A 393 -1.84 14.69 -7.35
C GLN A 393 -1.63 15.63 -6.14
N ASP A 394 -1.29 15.10 -4.97
CA ASP A 394 -1.15 15.84 -3.70
C ASP A 394 0.24 16.49 -3.54
N PHE A 395 1.20 16.12 -4.39
CA PHE A 395 2.49 16.79 -4.50
C PHE A 395 2.30 18.17 -5.12
N THR A 396 1.98 19.15 -4.27
CA THR A 396 1.71 20.52 -4.65
C THR A 396 2.51 21.48 -3.80
N ASN A 397 2.78 22.67 -4.36
CA ASN A 397 3.40 23.78 -3.64
C ASN A 397 2.63 25.07 -3.92
N TRP A 398 2.60 26.00 -2.97
CA TRP A 398 2.04 27.31 -3.19
C TRP A 398 2.89 28.17 -4.14
N ASP A 399 2.32 28.61 -5.26
CA ASP A 399 2.95 29.59 -6.15
C ASP A 399 2.49 31.02 -5.77
N GLU A 400 3.42 31.83 -5.25
CA GLU A 400 3.13 33.22 -4.83
C GLU A 400 2.75 34.16 -5.99
N GLU A 401 3.23 33.91 -7.22
CA GLU A 401 2.94 34.77 -8.38
C GLU A 401 1.54 34.48 -8.93
N LEU A 402 1.12 33.22 -8.90
CA LEU A 402 -0.20 32.77 -9.36
C LEU A 402 -1.28 32.86 -8.26
N GLU A 403 -0.88 32.94 -6.99
CA GLU A 403 -1.76 32.86 -5.82
C GLU A 403 -2.60 31.55 -5.82
N GLU A 404 -1.98 30.43 -6.22
CA GLU A 404 -2.60 29.10 -6.25
C GLU A 404 -1.58 28.00 -5.95
N SER A 405 -2.05 26.86 -5.45
CA SER A 405 -1.24 25.64 -5.34
C SER A 405 -1.08 25.00 -6.72
N VAL A 406 0.16 24.68 -7.09
CA VAL A 406 0.51 24.04 -8.36
C VAL A 406 1.12 22.67 -8.11
N HIS A 407 0.88 21.72 -9.01
CA HIS A 407 1.50 20.39 -8.93
C HIS A 407 3.01 20.46 -9.21
N ASP A 408 3.81 19.79 -8.38
CA ASP A 408 5.26 19.69 -8.52
C ASP A 408 5.65 18.53 -9.44
N ASP A 409 5.31 18.66 -10.73
CA ASP A 409 5.63 17.64 -11.74
C ASP A 409 7.15 17.45 -11.90
N ASP A 410 7.96 18.49 -11.63
CA ASP A 410 9.42 18.39 -11.60
C ASP A 410 9.90 17.46 -10.47
N TYR A 411 9.19 17.37 -9.34
CA TYR A 411 9.51 16.44 -8.26
C TYR A 411 9.13 15.01 -8.61
N LEU A 412 7.93 14.83 -9.16
CA LEU A 412 7.46 13.53 -9.64
C LEU A 412 8.38 12.96 -10.73
N ALA A 413 9.02 13.82 -11.53
CA ALA A 413 10.06 13.43 -12.48
C ALA A 413 11.36 12.98 -11.78
N GLU A 414 11.83 13.70 -10.76
CA GLU A 414 13.01 13.26 -9.98
C GLU A 414 12.75 11.91 -9.28
N MET A 415 11.53 11.65 -8.82
CA MET A 415 11.14 10.35 -8.24
C MET A 415 11.23 9.18 -9.23
N ASP A 416 10.89 9.40 -10.51
CA ASP A 416 10.97 8.41 -11.60
C ASP A 416 12.41 8.14 -12.07
N GLU A 417 13.32 9.11 -11.91
CA GLU A 417 14.70 9.00 -12.36
C GLU A 417 15.60 8.17 -11.42
N ILE A 418 15.17 7.92 -10.18
CA ILE A 418 15.96 7.23 -9.15
C ILE A 418 16.37 5.82 -9.63
N VAL A 419 17.68 5.58 -9.60
CA VAL A 419 18.27 4.26 -9.89
C VAL A 419 18.46 3.51 -8.58
N GLN A 420 17.98 2.27 -8.53
CA GLN A 420 18.19 1.36 -7.41
C GLN A 420 19.44 0.51 -7.64
N GLU A 421 20.06 0.05 -6.55
CA GLU A 421 21.20 -0.88 -6.58
C GLU A 421 20.96 -2.05 -5.63
N VAL A 422 20.73 -3.24 -6.21
CA VAL A 422 20.36 -4.44 -5.47
C VAL A 422 21.17 -5.62 -5.97
N ALA A 423 21.76 -6.41 -5.06
CA ALA A 423 22.67 -7.51 -5.39
C ALA A 423 23.80 -7.10 -6.35
N GLY A 424 24.25 -5.84 -6.27
CA GLY A 424 25.22 -5.22 -7.19
C GLY A 424 24.72 -4.92 -8.61
N GLN A 425 23.42 -5.05 -8.88
CA GLN A 425 22.77 -4.67 -10.13
C GLN A 425 22.10 -3.29 -10.01
N LYS A 426 22.34 -2.43 -11.01
CA LYS A 426 21.63 -1.15 -11.15
C LYS A 426 20.42 -1.28 -12.07
N TYR A 427 19.29 -0.73 -11.67
CA TYR A 427 18.06 -0.75 -12.47
C TYR A 427 17.10 0.37 -12.06
N ARG A 428 16.06 0.58 -12.86
CA ARG A 428 14.90 1.42 -12.51
C ARG A 428 13.64 0.56 -12.33
N PRO A 429 12.86 0.77 -11.26
CA PRO A 429 11.58 0.10 -11.10
C PRO A 429 10.56 0.52 -12.16
N TRP A 430 9.52 -0.29 -12.34
CA TRP A 430 8.31 0.09 -13.06
C TRP A 430 7.60 1.24 -12.32
N MET A 431 7.27 2.32 -13.04
CA MET A 431 6.70 3.54 -12.46
C MET A 431 5.16 3.58 -12.60
N ILE A 432 4.46 3.80 -11.49
CA ILE A 432 3.00 3.90 -11.43
C ILE A 432 2.62 5.15 -10.61
N TYR A 433 1.68 5.94 -11.11
CA TYR A 433 1.13 7.09 -10.39
C TYR A 433 -0.36 6.90 -10.10
N GLU A 434 -0.75 7.05 -8.84
CA GLU A 434 -2.14 7.29 -8.50
C GLU A 434 -2.44 8.79 -8.66
N ASP A 435 -2.97 9.18 -9.82
CA ASP A 435 -3.28 10.59 -10.10
C ASP A 435 -4.62 10.73 -10.84
N GLY A 436 -5.53 11.46 -10.20
CA GLY A 436 -6.87 11.80 -10.69
C GLY A 436 -7.06 13.30 -10.86
N ARG A 437 -5.98 14.06 -11.09
CA ARG A 437 -6.07 15.53 -11.22
C ARG A 437 -7.09 15.92 -12.29
N PRO A 438 -7.90 16.97 -12.07
CA PRO A 438 -7.73 18.03 -11.08
C PRO A 438 -8.51 17.78 -9.77
N TRP A 439 -8.63 16.54 -9.28
CA TRP A 439 -9.10 16.29 -7.91
C TRP A 439 -8.38 17.22 -6.91
N PRO A 440 -9.08 17.80 -5.90
CA PRO A 440 -10.47 17.56 -5.49
C PRO A 440 -11.49 18.56 -6.09
N ARG A 441 -11.22 19.18 -7.23
CA ARG A 441 -12.15 20.13 -7.88
C ARG A 441 -13.55 19.52 -8.05
N GLU A 442 -14.63 20.25 -7.76
CA GLU A 442 -15.99 19.67 -7.68
C GLU A 442 -16.44 18.84 -8.91
N ASP A 443 -16.01 19.19 -10.12
CA ASP A 443 -16.34 18.49 -11.38
C ASP A 443 -15.19 17.59 -11.91
N TRP A 444 -14.23 17.22 -11.06
CA TRP A 444 -13.07 16.39 -11.41
C TRP A 444 -13.47 15.09 -12.13
N GLU A 445 -14.60 14.46 -11.75
CA GLU A 445 -15.08 13.22 -12.40
C GLU A 445 -15.37 13.40 -13.90
N LEU A 446 -15.62 14.63 -14.35
CA LEU A 446 -15.82 14.98 -15.76
C LEU A 446 -14.54 15.51 -16.42
N ALA A 447 -13.64 16.06 -15.62
CA ALA A 447 -12.50 16.82 -16.09
C ALA A 447 -11.18 16.06 -16.11
N SER A 448 -11.04 15.07 -15.23
CA SER A 448 -9.85 14.24 -15.14
C SER A 448 -9.69 13.40 -16.40
N SER A 449 -8.49 13.47 -16.97
CA SER A 449 -8.04 12.63 -18.08
C SER A 449 -7.33 11.36 -17.61
N TYR A 450 -6.91 11.29 -16.34
CA TYR A 450 -6.12 10.19 -15.76
C TYR A 450 -4.84 9.86 -16.55
N ARG A 451 -4.28 10.86 -17.23
CA ARG A 451 -3.15 10.71 -18.17
C ARG A 451 -2.07 11.76 -18.03
N ALA A 452 -2.24 12.71 -17.11
CA ALA A 452 -1.39 13.89 -17.01
C ALA A 452 0.11 13.53 -16.83
N LEU A 453 0.41 12.45 -16.10
CA LEU A 453 1.77 12.01 -15.83
C LEU A 453 2.26 11.04 -16.90
N ILE A 454 1.43 10.14 -17.43
CA ILE A 454 1.80 9.28 -18.57
C ILE A 454 2.17 10.11 -19.82
N GLU A 455 1.49 11.25 -20.04
CA GLU A 455 1.82 12.14 -21.15
C GLU A 455 3.19 12.80 -21.01
N GLN A 456 3.71 12.89 -19.78
CA GLN A 456 5.05 13.41 -19.46
C GLN A 456 6.09 12.27 -19.39
N HIS A 457 5.70 11.10 -18.88
CA HIS A 457 6.48 9.89 -18.68
C HIS A 457 5.85 8.70 -19.42
N PRO A 458 6.03 8.53 -20.74
CA PRO A 458 5.29 7.54 -21.53
C PRO A 458 5.54 6.07 -21.15
N HIS A 459 6.58 5.77 -20.38
CA HIS A 459 6.85 4.44 -19.82
C HIS A 459 6.07 4.16 -18.53
N SER A 460 5.54 5.19 -17.86
CA SER A 460 4.83 5.04 -16.61
C SER A 460 3.38 4.60 -16.81
N PHE A 461 2.74 4.22 -15.71
CA PHE A 461 1.33 3.85 -15.66
C PHE A 461 0.56 4.78 -14.71
N GLN A 462 -0.75 4.89 -14.91
CA GLN A 462 -1.66 5.59 -13.99
C GLN A 462 -2.90 4.76 -13.67
N TRP A 463 -3.55 5.04 -12.56
CA TRP A 463 -4.86 4.47 -12.27
C TRP A 463 -5.91 4.88 -13.31
N SER A 464 -6.65 3.90 -13.83
CA SER A 464 -7.73 4.13 -14.79
C SER A 464 -8.92 4.82 -14.11
N PRO A 465 -9.84 5.44 -14.89
CA PRO A 465 -11.07 6.02 -14.33
C PRO A 465 -12.01 5.02 -13.64
N ILE A 466 -11.84 3.70 -13.87
CA ILE A 466 -12.66 2.63 -13.25
C ILE A 466 -12.00 2.10 -11.98
N THR A 467 -10.67 2.12 -11.91
CA THR A 467 -9.87 1.74 -10.74
C THR A 467 -9.77 2.88 -9.74
N PHE A 468 -9.74 4.12 -10.21
CA PHE A 468 -9.67 5.31 -9.35
C PHE A 468 -10.91 5.46 -8.49
N ALA A 469 -10.73 6.08 -7.31
CA ALA A 469 -11.71 6.17 -6.25
C ALA A 469 -13.12 6.56 -6.72
N HIS A 470 -14.13 6.09 -5.97
CA HIS A 470 -15.57 6.38 -6.10
C HIS A 470 -16.42 5.48 -7.01
N ASN A 471 -15.85 4.42 -7.61
CA ASN A 471 -16.66 3.47 -8.39
C ASN A 471 -17.46 2.50 -7.50
N THR A 472 -18.74 2.34 -7.85
CA THR A 472 -19.76 1.64 -7.03
C THR A 472 -20.60 0.69 -7.89
N PRO A 473 -20.01 -0.40 -8.43
CA PRO A 473 -20.69 -1.37 -9.28
C PRO A 473 -21.91 -2.06 -8.63
N ALA A 474 -22.04 -1.97 -7.30
CA ALA A 474 -23.21 -2.45 -6.56
C ALA A 474 -24.51 -1.69 -6.86
N LEU A 475 -24.44 -0.50 -7.49
CA LEU A 475 -25.60 0.30 -7.84
C LEU A 475 -26.16 -0.06 -9.22
N LEU A 476 -27.49 -0.08 -9.33
CA LEU A 476 -28.17 -0.28 -10.61
C LEU A 476 -27.82 0.85 -11.59
N THR A 477 -27.70 0.51 -12.87
CA THR A 477 -27.29 1.36 -14.00
C THR A 477 -25.84 1.81 -13.98
N PHE A 478 -25.00 1.24 -13.11
CA PHE A 478 -23.57 1.60 -13.02
C PHE A 478 -22.89 1.44 -14.39
N TRP A 479 -22.96 0.24 -14.98
CA TRP A 479 -22.31 -0.05 -16.26
C TRP A 479 -22.88 0.77 -17.43
N ALA A 480 -24.18 1.04 -17.44
CA ALA A 480 -24.75 1.93 -18.46
C ALA A 480 -24.28 3.39 -18.30
N THR A 481 -24.14 3.86 -17.06
CA THR A 481 -23.79 5.26 -16.76
C THR A 481 -22.30 5.53 -16.90
N LYS A 482 -21.46 4.56 -16.51
CA LYS A 482 -19.99 4.63 -16.62
C LYS A 482 -19.46 4.17 -17.99
N TRP A 483 -20.33 3.78 -18.93
CA TRP A 483 -19.94 3.31 -20.27
C TRP A 483 -18.88 4.20 -20.94
N TRP A 484 -19.02 5.53 -20.87
CA TRP A 484 -18.06 6.44 -21.49
C TRP A 484 -16.65 6.34 -20.87
N ARG A 485 -16.53 6.11 -19.56
CA ARG A 485 -15.25 5.83 -18.89
C ARG A 485 -14.71 4.44 -19.24
N VAL A 486 -15.56 3.42 -19.32
CA VAL A 486 -15.15 2.09 -19.79
C VAL A 486 -14.64 2.16 -21.24
N ARG A 487 -15.29 2.97 -22.08
CA ARG A 487 -14.87 3.19 -23.46
C ARG A 487 -13.52 3.91 -23.54
N GLU A 488 -13.25 4.87 -22.66
CA GLU A 488 -11.92 5.47 -22.56
C GLU A 488 -10.83 4.46 -22.19
N VAL A 489 -11.13 3.46 -21.35
CA VAL A 489 -10.20 2.35 -21.10
C VAL A 489 -9.90 1.60 -22.39
N ALA A 490 -10.90 1.28 -23.21
CA ALA A 490 -10.65 0.66 -24.50
C ALA A 490 -9.83 1.54 -25.47
N ASP A 491 -10.03 2.86 -25.43
CA ASP A 491 -9.38 3.80 -26.35
C ASP A 491 -7.94 4.18 -25.92
N PHE A 492 -7.61 4.17 -24.62
CA PHE A 492 -6.36 4.73 -24.07
C PHE A 492 -5.75 3.95 -22.88
N GLY A 493 -6.25 2.77 -22.57
CA GLY A 493 -5.91 2.05 -21.34
C GLY A 493 -4.55 1.35 -21.34
N GLY A 494 -3.78 1.37 -22.43
CA GLY A 494 -2.53 0.62 -22.56
C GLY A 494 -1.45 0.97 -21.52
N ASN A 495 -1.52 2.17 -20.93
CA ASN A 495 -0.68 2.61 -19.82
C ASN A 495 -1.47 2.81 -18.51
N TRP A 496 -2.61 2.14 -18.35
CA TRP A 496 -3.40 2.22 -17.13
C TRP A 496 -3.35 0.95 -16.29
N LEU A 497 -3.40 1.13 -14.97
CA LEU A 497 -3.90 0.10 -14.08
C LEU A 497 -5.43 0.09 -14.15
N THR A 498 -6.00 -1.05 -14.50
CA THR A 498 -7.45 -1.26 -14.69
C THR A 498 -8.00 -2.23 -13.66
N GLY A 499 -9.24 -2.71 -13.82
CA GLY A 499 -9.94 -3.53 -12.85
C GLY A 499 -11.00 -2.76 -12.05
N VAL A 500 -11.79 -3.49 -11.25
CA VAL A 500 -12.90 -2.92 -10.46
C VAL A 500 -12.65 -2.94 -8.96
N ALA A 501 -11.75 -3.80 -8.48
CA ALA A 501 -11.56 -4.08 -7.07
C ALA A 501 -10.14 -3.72 -6.64
N ASN A 502 -10.04 -2.67 -5.83
CA ASN A 502 -8.90 -2.37 -4.99
C ASN A 502 -9.43 -2.01 -3.58
N HIS A 503 -8.52 -1.77 -2.66
CA HIS A 503 -8.83 -1.45 -1.28
C HIS A 503 -9.76 -0.22 -1.15
N ASP A 504 -9.61 0.79 -2.02
CA ASP A 504 -10.44 1.99 -2.03
C ASP A 504 -11.84 1.77 -2.62
N THR A 505 -11.94 1.08 -3.76
CA THR A 505 -13.22 0.89 -4.43
C THR A 505 -14.13 -0.01 -3.60
N VAL A 506 -13.58 -1.06 -2.97
CA VAL A 506 -14.34 -1.93 -2.06
C VAL A 506 -14.80 -1.15 -0.83
N ARG A 507 -13.93 -0.35 -0.20
CA ARG A 507 -14.34 0.54 0.91
C ARG A 507 -15.42 1.52 0.46
N ARG A 508 -15.32 2.10 -0.73
CA ARG A 508 -16.37 2.99 -1.24
C ARG A 508 -17.70 2.26 -1.34
N GLY A 509 -17.69 1.01 -1.79
CA GLY A 509 -18.87 0.15 -1.82
C GLY A 509 -19.54 0.02 -0.46
N THR A 510 -18.78 -0.14 0.62
CA THR A 510 -19.32 -0.24 1.98
C THR A 510 -19.89 1.09 2.50
N GLN A 511 -19.44 2.24 1.99
CA GLN A 511 -19.93 3.56 2.39
C GLN A 511 -21.26 3.98 1.75
N ILE A 512 -21.76 3.22 0.78
CA ILE A 512 -23.07 3.47 0.18
C ILE A 512 -24.15 3.37 1.26
N ASP A 513 -25.06 4.35 1.34
CA ASP A 513 -26.23 4.23 2.19
C ASP A 513 -27.35 3.45 1.47
N PRO A 514 -27.59 2.17 1.82
CA PRO A 514 -28.58 1.36 1.13
C PRO A 514 -30.03 1.79 1.45
N THR A 515 -30.24 2.78 2.33
CA THR A 515 -31.56 3.23 2.77
C THR A 515 -32.07 4.48 2.04
N VAL A 516 -31.25 5.11 1.20
CA VAL A 516 -31.59 6.34 0.47
C VAL A 516 -32.16 6.00 -0.90
N GLU A 517 -33.45 6.30 -1.12
CA GLU A 517 -34.13 5.96 -2.39
C GLU A 517 -34.22 7.12 -3.41
N PHE A 518 -33.94 8.38 -3.01
CA PHE A 518 -34.30 9.54 -3.84
C PHE A 518 -33.12 10.25 -4.53
N ASN A 519 -31.93 10.27 -3.91
CA ASN A 519 -30.76 11.01 -4.42
C ASN A 519 -29.62 10.09 -4.91
N GLN A 520 -29.85 8.78 -4.94
CA GLN A 520 -28.88 7.78 -5.34
C GLN A 520 -29.58 6.72 -6.20
N SER A 521 -28.84 6.13 -7.14
CA SER A 521 -29.33 4.93 -7.83
C SER A 521 -29.63 3.83 -6.82
N PRO A 522 -30.70 3.04 -7.01
CA PRO A 522 -30.98 1.92 -6.12
C PRO A 522 -29.88 0.87 -6.21
N VAL A 523 -29.74 0.05 -5.17
CA VAL A 523 -28.91 -1.15 -5.19
C VAL A 523 -29.35 -2.07 -6.34
N ASN A 524 -28.40 -2.67 -7.05
CA ASN A 524 -28.67 -3.55 -8.16
C ASN A 524 -29.38 -4.85 -7.68
N PRO A 525 -30.65 -5.08 -8.04
CA PRO A 525 -31.41 -6.24 -7.56
C PRO A 525 -31.03 -7.55 -8.25
N TYR A 526 -30.13 -7.53 -9.24
CA TYR A 526 -29.69 -8.71 -9.99
C TYR A 526 -28.39 -9.32 -9.47
N LEU A 527 -27.66 -8.63 -8.57
CA LEU A 527 -26.38 -9.11 -8.04
C LEU A 527 -26.54 -10.09 -6.87
N GLY A 528 -27.44 -9.83 -5.91
CA GLY A 528 -27.60 -10.72 -4.76
C GLY A 528 -28.94 -10.55 -4.04
N GLU A 529 -29.28 -11.53 -3.18
CA GLU A 529 -30.49 -11.46 -2.35
C GLU A 529 -30.27 -10.60 -1.09
N THR A 530 -29.01 -10.50 -0.65
CA THR A 530 -28.58 -9.70 0.48
C THR A 530 -27.56 -8.63 0.07
N LEU A 531 -27.40 -7.59 0.89
CA LEU A 531 -26.40 -6.54 0.65
C LEU A 531 -24.97 -7.10 0.63
N PRO A 532 -24.54 -8.00 1.53
CA PRO A 532 -23.22 -8.62 1.43
C PRO A 532 -22.99 -9.40 0.15
N GLU A 533 -23.93 -10.26 -0.26
CA GLU A 533 -23.84 -10.96 -1.55
C GLU A 533 -23.79 -9.97 -2.72
N THR A 534 -24.55 -8.87 -2.65
CA THR A 534 -24.52 -7.83 -3.68
C THR A 534 -23.16 -7.15 -3.77
N LEU A 535 -22.49 -6.89 -2.64
CA LEU A 535 -21.16 -6.31 -2.64
C LEU A 535 -20.14 -7.31 -3.18
N ASP A 536 -20.16 -8.55 -2.70
CA ASP A 536 -19.29 -9.63 -3.17
C ASP A 536 -19.35 -9.75 -4.71
N GLU A 537 -20.55 -9.90 -5.26
CA GLU A 537 -20.75 -10.03 -6.71
C GLU A 537 -20.47 -8.73 -7.48
N ALA A 538 -20.54 -7.56 -6.84
CA ALA A 538 -20.25 -6.30 -7.53
C ALA A 538 -18.75 -6.13 -7.84
N TYR A 539 -17.89 -6.65 -6.96
CA TYR A 539 -16.43 -6.50 -7.04
C TYR A 539 -15.70 -7.79 -7.45
N ASP A 540 -16.38 -8.94 -7.41
CA ASP A 540 -15.86 -10.24 -7.86
C ASP A 540 -16.95 -11.01 -8.63
N ASN A 541 -16.96 -10.89 -9.97
CA ASN A 541 -17.85 -11.65 -10.84
C ASN A 541 -17.25 -11.93 -12.23
N PRO A 542 -17.74 -12.98 -12.94
CA PRO A 542 -17.21 -13.37 -14.24
C PRO A 542 -17.23 -12.29 -15.32
N ALA A 543 -18.29 -11.49 -15.39
CA ALA A 543 -18.42 -10.46 -16.43
C ALA A 543 -17.37 -9.36 -16.32
N SER A 544 -17.14 -8.81 -15.12
CA SER A 544 -16.09 -7.81 -14.92
C SER A 544 -14.70 -8.40 -15.06
N SER A 545 -14.46 -9.59 -14.49
CA SER A 545 -13.14 -10.23 -14.58
C SER A 545 -12.75 -10.51 -16.02
N MET A 546 -13.64 -11.10 -16.83
CA MET A 546 -13.38 -11.33 -18.26
C MET A 546 -13.32 -10.01 -19.06
N LEU A 547 -14.05 -8.96 -18.67
CA LEU A 547 -13.93 -7.66 -19.33
C LEU A 547 -12.51 -7.10 -19.23
N PHE A 548 -11.92 -7.10 -18.03
CA PHE A 548 -10.59 -6.51 -17.81
C PHE A 548 -9.45 -7.44 -18.21
N HIS A 549 -9.57 -8.75 -17.98
CA HIS A 549 -8.51 -9.70 -18.33
C HIS A 549 -8.55 -10.15 -19.80
N CYS A 550 -9.72 -10.25 -20.42
CA CYS A 550 -9.84 -10.84 -21.77
C CYS A 550 -10.10 -9.82 -22.88
N MET A 551 -10.56 -8.60 -22.56
CA MET A 551 -11.04 -7.64 -23.57
C MET A 551 -10.35 -6.28 -23.51
N LEU A 552 -10.27 -5.63 -22.35
CA LEU A 552 -9.75 -4.27 -22.22
C LEU A 552 -8.22 -4.21 -22.09
N PRO A 553 -7.59 -3.11 -22.54
CA PRO A 553 -6.15 -2.89 -22.41
C PRO A 553 -5.73 -2.47 -21.00
N GLY A 554 -4.42 -2.34 -20.78
CA GLY A 554 -3.84 -1.98 -19.49
C GLY A 554 -3.65 -3.18 -18.55
N VAL A 555 -3.17 -2.94 -17.34
CA VAL A 555 -2.86 -3.98 -16.35
C VAL A 555 -4.03 -4.13 -15.38
N PRO A 556 -4.82 -5.22 -15.44
CA PRO A 556 -5.87 -5.45 -14.47
C PRO A 556 -5.27 -5.65 -13.07
N MET A 557 -5.75 -4.86 -12.11
CA MET A 557 -5.47 -5.01 -10.69
C MET A 557 -6.70 -5.62 -10.00
N ASP A 558 -6.45 -6.69 -9.25
CA ASP A 558 -7.41 -7.28 -8.34
C ASP A 558 -6.99 -7.05 -6.88
N PHE A 559 -7.93 -7.26 -5.95
CA PHE A 559 -7.67 -7.18 -4.52
C PHE A 559 -7.98 -8.51 -3.85
N VAL A 560 -7.02 -9.03 -3.07
CA VAL A 560 -7.15 -10.38 -2.52
C VAL A 560 -8.39 -10.56 -1.62
N HIS A 561 -8.80 -9.51 -0.89
CA HIS A 561 -10.04 -9.57 -0.11
C HIS A 561 -11.28 -9.67 -1.00
N ALA A 562 -11.31 -8.97 -2.14
CA ALA A 562 -12.42 -9.07 -3.09
C ALA A 562 -12.48 -10.46 -3.72
N ASN A 563 -11.35 -11.00 -4.19
CA ASN A 563 -11.25 -12.35 -4.75
C ASN A 563 -11.75 -13.44 -3.78
N MET A 564 -11.45 -13.26 -2.49
CA MET A 564 -11.90 -14.18 -1.44
C MET A 564 -13.32 -13.91 -0.93
N ARG A 565 -13.97 -12.83 -1.40
CA ARG A 565 -15.24 -12.30 -0.87
C ARG A 565 -15.20 -12.13 0.65
N ALA A 566 -14.05 -11.66 1.11
CA ALA A 566 -13.73 -11.39 2.50
C ALA A 566 -14.00 -9.91 2.82
N PRO A 567 -14.35 -9.59 4.07
CA PRO A 567 -14.70 -8.23 4.44
C PRO A 567 -13.48 -7.31 4.37
N TRP A 568 -13.77 -6.08 3.99
CA TRP A 568 -12.80 -4.99 3.94
C TRP A 568 -13.49 -3.66 4.27
N GLY A 569 -12.78 -2.79 4.97
CA GLY A 569 -13.23 -1.46 5.40
C GLY A 569 -12.05 -0.66 5.92
N PHE A 570 -12.27 0.59 6.32
CA PHE A 570 -11.20 1.41 6.88
C PHE A 570 -10.88 1.04 8.33
N MET A 571 -9.64 0.66 8.61
CA MET A 571 -9.18 0.37 9.97
C MET A 571 -7.96 1.20 10.32
N ARG A 572 -8.02 1.89 11.46
CA ARG A 572 -6.85 2.50 12.09
C ARG A 572 -7.06 2.62 13.59
N ASP A 573 -6.02 2.36 14.39
CA ASP A 573 -6.05 2.59 15.84
C ASP A 573 -4.97 3.56 16.32
N THR A 574 -4.39 4.27 15.37
CA THR A 574 -3.29 5.23 15.51
C THR A 574 -3.73 6.64 15.90
N ASP A 575 -5.02 6.96 15.75
CA ASP A 575 -5.59 8.28 16.03
C ASP A 575 -6.28 8.30 17.41
N SER A 576 -5.91 9.22 18.31
CA SER A 576 -6.62 9.41 19.59
C SER A 576 -7.72 10.47 19.51
N VAL A 577 -7.64 11.42 18.57
CA VAL A 577 -8.51 12.59 18.51
C VAL A 577 -9.75 12.35 17.67
N TRP A 578 -9.60 11.78 16.47
CA TRP A 578 -10.68 11.61 15.49
C TRP A 578 -11.18 10.18 15.34
N ASN A 579 -10.69 9.23 16.13
CA ASN A 579 -11.07 7.82 16.01
C ASN A 579 -12.58 7.59 15.99
N VAL A 580 -13.31 8.21 16.94
CA VAL A 580 -14.77 8.07 17.02
C VAL A 580 -15.46 8.60 15.75
N LYS A 581 -14.93 9.67 15.14
CA LYS A 581 -15.43 10.22 13.88
C LYS A 581 -15.22 9.22 12.74
N VAL A 582 -14.01 8.67 12.63
CA VAL A 582 -13.66 7.71 11.58
C VAL A 582 -14.51 6.44 11.69
N VAL A 583 -14.70 5.91 12.90
CA VAL A 583 -15.61 4.78 13.12
C VAL A 583 -17.02 5.13 12.68
N ALA A 584 -17.49 6.34 12.97
CA ALA A 584 -18.81 6.79 12.56
C ALA A 584 -18.97 6.90 11.03
N ASP A 585 -17.92 7.30 10.31
CA ASP A 585 -17.90 7.36 8.84
C ASP A 585 -18.04 5.95 8.21
N GLU A 586 -17.60 4.91 8.92
CA GLU A 586 -17.75 3.49 8.52
C GLU A 586 -19.07 2.85 9.02
N SER A 587 -20.06 3.65 9.44
CA SER A 587 -21.36 3.17 9.97
C SER A 587 -22.15 2.22 9.06
N LYS A 588 -21.87 2.26 7.76
CA LYS A 588 -22.52 1.44 6.74
C LYS A 588 -21.89 0.05 6.58
N PHE A 589 -20.70 -0.18 7.15
CA PHE A 589 -20.01 -1.47 7.12
C PHE A 589 -20.88 -2.66 7.56
N LEU A 590 -21.70 -2.49 8.62
CA LEU A 590 -22.58 -3.56 9.13
C LEU A 590 -23.71 -3.97 8.18
N TYR A 591 -24.05 -3.12 7.21
CA TYR A 591 -25.04 -3.47 6.18
C TYR A 591 -24.41 -4.35 5.11
N TRP A 592 -23.20 -3.98 4.69
CA TRP A 592 -22.55 -4.49 3.49
C TRP A 592 -21.60 -5.65 3.76
N GLN A 593 -20.96 -5.74 4.92
CA GLN A 593 -19.90 -6.73 5.16
C GLN A 593 -20.24 -7.78 6.22
N VAL A 594 -21.20 -7.49 7.12
CA VAL A 594 -21.47 -8.35 8.28
C VAL A 594 -22.80 -9.10 8.14
N ARG A 595 -22.71 -10.41 7.87
CA ARG A 595 -23.89 -11.29 7.85
C ARG A 595 -24.33 -11.60 9.30
N PRO A 596 -25.62 -11.89 9.55
CA PRO A 596 -26.10 -12.17 10.90
C PRO A 596 -25.36 -13.33 11.59
N GLN A 597 -25.04 -14.39 10.85
CA GLN A 597 -24.29 -15.54 11.35
C GLN A 597 -22.83 -15.19 11.69
N ASP A 598 -22.22 -14.27 10.94
CA ASP A 598 -20.83 -13.86 11.14
C ASP A 598 -20.71 -13.12 12.48
N PHE A 599 -21.63 -12.18 12.76
CA PHE A 599 -21.68 -11.53 14.06
C PHE A 599 -21.98 -12.52 15.20
N GLN A 600 -22.78 -13.56 14.97
CA GLN A 600 -23.08 -14.56 16.01
C GLN A 600 -21.93 -15.55 16.27
N ASN A 601 -20.96 -15.67 15.35
CA ASN A 601 -19.78 -16.49 15.57
C ASN A 601 -18.97 -15.93 16.77
N PRO A 602 -18.71 -16.71 17.83
CA PRO A 602 -17.99 -16.22 19.02
C PRO A 602 -16.56 -15.74 18.74
N THR A 603 -15.95 -16.11 17.62
CA THR A 603 -14.58 -15.67 17.28
C THR A 603 -14.52 -14.25 16.71
N HIS A 604 -15.64 -13.70 16.20
CA HIS A 604 -15.69 -12.37 15.61
C HIS A 604 -16.31 -11.36 16.57
N PHE A 605 -15.95 -10.08 16.46
CA PHE A 605 -16.51 -8.99 17.26
C PHE A 605 -16.44 -9.25 18.78
N GLN A 606 -15.34 -9.84 19.26
CA GLN A 606 -15.21 -10.28 20.65
C GLN A 606 -15.26 -9.09 21.60
N ARG A 607 -14.49 -8.03 21.31
CA ARG A 607 -14.41 -6.83 22.17
C ARG A 607 -15.73 -6.09 22.18
N ILE A 608 -16.36 -5.92 21.02
CA ILE A 608 -17.69 -5.30 20.88
C ILE A 608 -18.75 -6.09 21.66
N LYS A 609 -18.70 -7.43 21.66
CA LYS A 609 -19.62 -8.25 22.49
C LYS A 609 -19.33 -8.13 23.97
N GLU A 610 -18.07 -7.98 24.38
CA GLU A 610 -17.69 -7.72 25.77
C GLU A 610 -18.21 -6.37 26.27
N LEU A 611 -18.34 -5.38 25.39
CA LEU A 611 -19.01 -4.10 25.70
C LEU A 611 -20.54 -4.24 25.84
N GLY A 612 -21.11 -5.39 25.51
CA GLY A 612 -22.51 -5.75 25.78
C GLY A 612 -23.43 -5.80 24.56
N PHE A 613 -22.91 -5.60 23.35
CA PHE A 613 -23.71 -5.77 22.12
C PHE A 613 -24.02 -7.25 21.86
N GLU A 614 -25.30 -7.63 21.91
CA GLU A 614 -25.72 -9.03 21.77
C GLU A 614 -26.13 -9.40 20.33
N SER A 615 -26.39 -8.40 19.49
CA SER A 615 -26.82 -8.61 18.11
C SER A 615 -26.28 -7.57 17.11
N ARG A 616 -26.14 -8.00 15.86
CA ARG A 616 -25.77 -7.12 14.74
C ARG A 616 -26.73 -5.94 14.57
N ASP A 617 -28.03 -6.17 14.76
CA ASP A 617 -29.05 -5.13 14.55
C ASP A 617 -28.99 -4.04 15.64
N GLU A 618 -28.67 -4.42 16.88
CA GLU A 618 -28.39 -3.49 17.98
C GLU A 618 -27.15 -2.65 17.67
N LEU A 619 -26.03 -3.29 17.33
CA LEU A 619 -24.78 -2.62 16.96
C LEU A 619 -24.96 -1.66 15.79
N ARG A 620 -25.70 -2.08 14.75
CA ARG A 620 -26.03 -1.23 13.61
C ARG A 620 -26.88 -0.03 14.00
N THR A 621 -27.83 -0.20 14.92
CA THR A 621 -28.64 0.92 15.43
C THR A 621 -27.76 1.94 16.14
N PHE A 622 -26.82 1.48 16.97
CA PHE A 622 -25.85 2.34 17.63
C PHE A 622 -24.94 3.06 16.62
N MET A 623 -24.37 2.36 15.64
CA MET A 623 -23.51 2.97 14.60
C MET A 623 -24.22 4.05 13.78
N ASN A 624 -25.49 3.82 13.39
CA ASN A 624 -26.27 4.86 12.71
C ASN A 624 -26.50 6.08 13.62
N ALA A 625 -26.76 5.85 14.91
CA ALA A 625 -26.95 6.93 15.87
C ALA A 625 -25.64 7.70 16.12
N LEU A 626 -24.51 7.01 16.18
CA LEU A 626 -23.17 7.58 16.32
C LEU A 626 -22.86 8.50 15.13
N SER A 627 -23.04 8.02 13.89
CA SER A 627 -22.89 8.82 12.67
C SER A 627 -23.78 10.07 12.69
N ALA A 628 -25.07 9.92 13.02
CA ALA A 628 -25.97 11.07 13.13
C ALA A 628 -25.57 12.05 14.25
N ALA A 629 -24.95 11.57 15.34
CA ALA A 629 -24.47 12.41 16.43
C ALA A 629 -23.23 13.21 16.02
N VAL A 630 -22.30 12.63 15.26
CA VAL A 630 -21.14 13.35 14.68
C VAL A 630 -21.64 14.54 13.84
N ASP A 631 -22.55 14.30 12.89
CA ASP A 631 -23.10 15.33 12.02
C ASP A 631 -23.83 16.44 12.79
N ALA A 632 -24.63 16.06 13.80
CA ALA A 632 -25.45 17.00 14.55
C ALA A 632 -24.64 17.89 15.51
N THR A 633 -23.49 17.40 15.98
CA THR A 633 -22.69 18.06 17.01
C THR A 633 -21.43 18.71 16.46
N ASN A 634 -21.08 18.44 15.19
CA ASN A 634 -19.79 18.79 14.60
C ASN A 634 -18.63 18.19 15.42
N TYR A 635 -18.78 16.89 15.76
CA TYR A 635 -17.80 16.09 16.50
C TYR A 635 -17.43 16.67 17.89
N ASP A 636 -18.44 16.98 18.70
CA ASP A 636 -18.25 17.31 20.12
C ASP A 636 -18.57 16.07 20.97
N LEU A 637 -17.54 15.36 21.44
CA LEU A 637 -17.68 14.06 22.11
C LEU A 637 -18.56 14.13 23.37
N ASP A 638 -18.49 15.20 24.16
CA ASP A 638 -19.33 15.38 25.35
C ASP A 638 -20.81 15.50 24.95
N VAL A 639 -21.10 16.29 23.91
CA VAL A 639 -22.47 16.45 23.41
C VAL A 639 -22.97 15.17 22.74
N MET A 640 -22.11 14.48 21.99
CA MET A 640 -22.42 13.18 21.39
C MET A 640 -22.79 12.15 22.44
N ALA A 641 -21.96 12.00 23.49
CA ALA A 641 -22.21 11.05 24.56
C ALA A 641 -23.52 11.34 25.29
N ALA A 642 -23.82 12.63 25.56
CA ALA A 642 -25.08 13.06 26.15
C ALA A 642 -26.30 12.80 25.24
N MET A 643 -26.16 12.96 23.92
CA MET A 643 -27.22 12.64 22.96
C MET A 643 -27.45 11.12 22.86
N LEU A 644 -26.39 10.32 22.83
CA LEU A 644 -26.46 8.86 22.71
C LEU A 644 -26.93 8.17 24.00
N SER A 645 -26.75 8.80 25.15
CA SER A 645 -27.34 8.34 26.42
C SER A 645 -28.88 8.28 26.40
N ALA A 646 -29.54 8.93 25.43
CA ALA A 646 -31.00 8.92 25.31
C ALA A 646 -31.55 7.70 24.54
N ILE A 647 -30.69 6.89 23.91
CA ILE A 647 -31.09 5.65 23.21
C ILE A 647 -30.79 4.42 24.06
N ASP A 648 -31.47 3.31 23.77
CA ASP A 648 -31.21 2.01 24.42
C ASP A 648 -29.90 1.44 23.86
N GLN A 649 -28.89 1.31 24.72
CA GLN A 649 -27.52 0.99 24.35
C GLN A 649 -26.82 0.29 25.54
N PRO A 650 -25.80 -0.55 25.32
CA PRO A 650 -25.30 -1.48 26.35
C PRO A 650 -24.42 -0.85 27.45
N PHE A 651 -23.90 0.36 27.25
CA PHE A 651 -23.08 1.13 28.20
C PHE A 651 -23.89 1.77 29.35
N GLY A 652 -25.23 1.65 29.38
CA GLY A 652 -26.08 2.13 30.48
C GLY A 652 -26.73 3.51 30.28
N ASP A 653 -27.15 4.18 31.36
CA ASP A 653 -27.93 5.44 31.24
C ASP A 653 -27.07 6.71 31.07
N ASP A 654 -25.76 6.64 31.36
CA ASP A 654 -24.85 7.80 31.39
C ASP A 654 -23.58 7.48 30.57
N LEU A 655 -23.70 7.53 29.24
CA LEU A 655 -22.58 7.30 28.32
C LEU A 655 -21.62 8.50 28.36
N SER A 656 -20.32 8.24 28.42
CA SER A 656 -19.25 9.26 28.49
C SER A 656 -18.39 9.29 27.20
N PRO A 657 -17.61 10.36 26.97
CA PRO A 657 -16.61 10.37 25.89
C PRO A 657 -15.66 9.17 25.91
N ALA A 658 -15.20 8.77 27.10
CA ALA A 658 -14.32 7.61 27.27
C ALA A 658 -14.99 6.29 26.85
N ASP A 659 -16.32 6.16 27.00
CA ASP A 659 -17.04 4.98 26.50
C ASP A 659 -17.09 4.96 24.97
N LEU A 660 -17.22 6.13 24.32
CA LEU A 660 -17.16 6.24 22.86
C LEU A 660 -15.77 5.92 22.31
N GLU A 661 -14.72 6.38 22.98
CA GLU A 661 -13.33 6.05 22.64
C GLU A 661 -13.05 4.55 22.80
N ALA A 662 -13.47 3.96 23.93
CA ALA A 662 -13.35 2.53 24.16
C ALA A 662 -14.12 1.70 23.12
N TYR A 663 -15.32 2.16 22.73
CA TYR A 663 -16.07 1.57 21.63
C TYR A 663 -15.33 1.66 20.30
N ALA A 664 -14.80 2.83 19.95
CA ALA A 664 -14.12 3.05 18.69
C ALA A 664 -12.86 2.18 18.57
N TYR A 665 -12.09 2.06 19.66
CA TYR A 665 -10.94 1.15 19.70
C TYR A 665 -11.35 -0.32 19.55
N ALA A 666 -12.36 -0.77 20.30
CA ALA A 666 -12.88 -2.13 20.19
C ALA A 666 -13.37 -2.44 18.76
N TRP A 667 -14.03 -1.48 18.12
CA TRP A 667 -14.51 -1.58 16.74
C TRP A 667 -13.36 -1.78 15.76
N MET A 668 -12.34 -0.92 15.78
CA MET A 668 -11.22 -0.98 14.82
C MET A 668 -10.46 -2.30 14.93
N ARG A 669 -10.18 -2.74 16.16
CA ARG A 669 -9.50 -4.02 16.42
C ARG A 669 -10.35 -5.22 15.99
N ASP A 670 -11.65 -5.22 16.30
CA ASP A 670 -12.55 -6.32 15.89
C ASP A 670 -12.78 -6.37 14.37
N VAL A 671 -12.84 -5.22 13.69
CA VAL A 671 -12.98 -5.16 12.22
C VAL A 671 -11.70 -5.63 11.52
N HIS A 672 -10.53 -5.24 12.03
CA HIS A 672 -9.24 -5.77 11.55
C HIS A 672 -9.16 -7.30 11.69
N ASP A 673 -9.49 -7.82 12.87
CA ASP A 673 -9.52 -9.27 13.12
C ASP A 673 -10.53 -9.97 12.19
N PHE A 674 -11.71 -9.38 12.00
CA PHE A 674 -12.75 -9.90 11.10
C PHE A 674 -12.31 -9.94 9.63
N ALA A 675 -11.47 -8.98 9.20
CA ALA A 675 -10.90 -8.91 7.87
C ALA A 675 -9.77 -9.91 7.61
N ASN A 676 -9.23 -10.57 8.65
CA ASN A 676 -8.17 -11.55 8.45
C ASN A 676 -8.61 -12.71 7.52
N LEU A 677 -7.88 -12.91 6.41
CA LEU A 677 -8.25 -13.85 5.37
C LEU A 677 -8.28 -15.31 5.84
N ALA A 678 -7.53 -15.66 6.89
CA ALA A 678 -7.52 -17.01 7.44
C ALA A 678 -8.92 -17.49 7.89
N HIS A 679 -9.80 -16.55 8.28
CA HIS A 679 -11.19 -16.87 8.63
C HIS A 679 -12.06 -17.29 7.45
N TRP A 680 -11.61 -17.01 6.22
CA TRP A 680 -12.38 -17.14 4.99
C TRP A 680 -11.82 -18.24 4.07
N HIS A 681 -10.71 -18.90 4.43
CA HIS A 681 -10.11 -19.96 3.60
C HIS A 681 -11.08 -21.12 3.32
N ASP A 682 -11.82 -21.57 4.33
CA ASP A 682 -12.71 -22.72 4.22
C ASP A 682 -14.05 -22.41 3.54
N SER A 683 -14.36 -21.13 3.28
CA SER A 683 -15.58 -20.69 2.59
C SER A 683 -15.40 -20.46 1.09
N GLN A 684 -14.20 -20.70 0.57
CA GLN A 684 -13.89 -20.48 -0.84
C GLN A 684 -14.52 -21.56 -1.73
N ASP A 685 -15.16 -21.12 -2.81
CA ASP A 685 -15.82 -21.99 -3.78
C ASP A 685 -14.82 -22.52 -4.82
N ASP A 686 -14.85 -23.83 -5.07
CA ASP A 686 -13.88 -24.49 -5.94
C ASP A 686 -14.08 -24.09 -7.41
N ASP A 687 -15.32 -24.05 -7.90
CA ASP A 687 -15.65 -23.74 -9.29
C ASP A 687 -15.33 -22.26 -9.60
N ARG A 688 -15.72 -21.34 -8.70
CA ARG A 688 -15.43 -19.90 -8.83
C ARG A 688 -13.93 -19.64 -8.88
N THR A 689 -13.18 -20.09 -7.87
CA THR A 689 -11.74 -19.80 -7.77
C THR A 689 -10.92 -20.49 -8.86
N ALA A 690 -11.37 -21.64 -9.39
CA ALA A 690 -10.77 -22.26 -10.56
C ALA A 690 -11.03 -21.45 -11.83
N PHE A 691 -12.27 -20.96 -12.00
CA PHE A 691 -12.63 -20.09 -13.12
C PHE A 691 -11.85 -18.77 -13.08
N ASP A 692 -11.77 -18.09 -11.94
CA ASP A 692 -11.04 -16.82 -11.82
C ASP A 692 -9.56 -16.99 -12.16
N LEU A 693 -8.95 -18.11 -11.73
CA LEU A 693 -7.58 -18.45 -12.11
C LEU A 693 -7.45 -18.64 -13.64
N SER A 694 -8.39 -19.33 -14.28
CA SER A 694 -8.35 -19.53 -15.74
C SER A 694 -8.49 -18.23 -16.54
N VAL A 695 -9.26 -17.26 -16.02
CA VAL A 695 -9.38 -15.91 -16.62
C VAL A 695 -8.05 -15.18 -16.57
N ARG A 696 -7.33 -15.30 -15.45
CA ARG A 696 -5.99 -14.73 -15.30
C ARG A 696 -4.97 -15.42 -16.21
N GLU A 697 -4.98 -16.74 -16.27
CA GLU A 697 -4.12 -17.51 -17.17
C GLU A 697 -4.35 -17.14 -18.64
N PHE A 698 -5.61 -16.95 -19.06
CA PHE A 698 -5.94 -16.47 -20.41
C PHE A 698 -5.25 -15.14 -20.74
N ARG A 699 -5.20 -14.22 -19.78
CA ARG A 699 -4.52 -12.92 -19.92
C ARG A 699 -3.01 -13.09 -20.05
N HIS A 700 -2.40 -13.97 -19.25
CA HIS A 700 -0.96 -14.24 -19.31
C HIS A 700 -0.52 -14.94 -20.61
N GLU A 701 -1.38 -15.74 -21.24
CA GLU A 701 -1.10 -16.32 -22.56
C GLU A 701 -1.17 -15.28 -23.69
N ARG A 702 -1.77 -14.12 -23.44
CA ARG A 702 -2.11 -13.09 -24.43
C ARG A 702 -1.70 -11.71 -23.94
N GLU A 703 -0.43 -11.55 -23.58
CA GLU A 703 0.14 -10.28 -23.11
C GLU A 703 -0.13 -9.11 -24.06
N TRP A 704 -0.30 -9.38 -25.36
CA TRP A 704 -0.67 -8.39 -26.38
C TRP A 704 -2.01 -7.68 -26.12
N LEU A 705 -2.88 -8.25 -25.27
CA LEU A 705 -4.12 -7.62 -24.83
C LEU A 705 -3.88 -6.34 -24.02
N LEU A 706 -2.67 -6.14 -23.50
CA LEU A 706 -2.25 -4.90 -22.83
C LEU A 706 -2.41 -3.68 -23.73
N ALA A 707 -2.19 -3.80 -25.04
CA ALA A 707 -2.22 -2.67 -25.97
C ALA A 707 -3.65 -2.16 -26.25
N ASP A 708 -3.76 -0.84 -26.48
CA ASP A 708 -5.00 -0.16 -26.91
C ASP A 708 -5.66 -0.81 -28.12
N LEU A 709 -6.97 -0.61 -28.27
CA LEU A 709 -7.72 -1.17 -29.40
C LEU A 709 -7.37 -0.51 -30.75
N ASP A 710 -7.17 -1.34 -31.77
CA ASP A 710 -7.00 -0.96 -33.17
C ASP A 710 -8.33 -1.07 -33.93
N TYR A 711 -9.12 0.01 -33.93
CA TYR A 711 -10.46 0.05 -34.53
C TYR A 711 -10.53 -0.15 -36.06
N ASP A 712 -9.40 -0.31 -36.75
CA ASP A 712 -9.40 -0.76 -38.16
C ASP A 712 -9.70 -2.26 -38.29
N ARG A 713 -9.45 -3.05 -37.24
CA ARG A 713 -9.65 -4.52 -37.20
C ARG A 713 -10.34 -5.04 -35.94
N GLU A 714 -10.34 -4.27 -34.86
CA GLU A 714 -10.98 -4.56 -33.57
C GLU A 714 -12.24 -3.71 -33.35
N ASP A 715 -13.04 -4.06 -32.34
CA ASP A 715 -14.21 -3.26 -31.96
C ASP A 715 -14.59 -3.51 -30.49
N PHE A 716 -15.24 -2.53 -29.86
CA PHE A 716 -15.77 -2.65 -28.51
C PHE A 716 -17.00 -1.78 -28.34
N GLY A 717 -18.08 -2.37 -27.84
CA GLY A 717 -19.36 -1.69 -27.76
C GLY A 717 -20.28 -2.30 -26.73
N TYR A 718 -21.48 -1.74 -26.65
CA TYR A 718 -22.60 -2.36 -25.99
C TYR A 718 -23.85 -2.27 -26.85
N VAL A 719 -24.80 -3.18 -26.64
CA VAL A 719 -26.06 -3.20 -27.38
C VAL A 719 -26.94 -2.02 -26.92
N HIS A 720 -27.30 -1.16 -27.87
CA HIS A 720 -28.15 0.01 -27.62
C HIS A 720 -29.36 0.06 -28.59
N PRO A 721 -30.60 0.30 -28.10
CA PRO A 721 -30.99 0.52 -26.71
C PRO A 721 -30.81 -0.74 -25.84
N THR A 722 -30.65 -0.57 -24.51
CA THR A 722 -30.35 -1.68 -23.58
C THR A 722 -31.53 -2.65 -23.40
N GLU A 723 -32.77 -2.18 -23.55
CA GLU A 723 -33.99 -3.00 -23.44
C GLU A 723 -34.09 -3.91 -22.20
N GLY A 724 -33.41 -3.55 -21.11
CA GLY A 724 -33.40 -4.30 -19.84
C GLY A 724 -32.09 -5.02 -19.53
N THR A 725 -31.12 -4.99 -20.44
CA THR A 725 -29.80 -5.63 -20.28
C THR A 725 -28.68 -4.75 -20.82
N VAL A 726 -27.61 -4.56 -20.05
CA VAL A 726 -26.38 -3.91 -20.47
C VAL A 726 -25.44 -4.99 -21.01
N LEU A 727 -25.61 -5.35 -22.27
CA LEU A 727 -24.78 -6.35 -22.95
C LEU A 727 -23.57 -5.68 -23.61
N TYR A 728 -22.38 -5.89 -23.04
CA TYR A 728 -21.12 -5.49 -23.64
C TYR A 728 -20.63 -6.57 -24.61
N TYR A 729 -19.92 -6.14 -25.64
CA TYR A 729 -19.26 -7.03 -26.61
C TYR A 729 -17.96 -6.42 -27.10
N GLY A 730 -17.06 -7.26 -27.59
CA GLY A 730 -15.87 -6.78 -28.26
C GLY A 730 -15.14 -7.85 -29.05
N LEU A 731 -14.30 -7.40 -29.98
CA LEU A 731 -13.42 -8.22 -30.79
C LEU A 731 -12.00 -7.69 -30.63
N ARG A 732 -11.06 -8.57 -30.29
CA ARG A 732 -9.62 -8.32 -30.30
C ARG A 732 -8.95 -9.19 -31.36
N GLU A 733 -7.84 -8.71 -31.92
CA GLU A 733 -7.04 -9.44 -32.90
C GLU A 733 -5.55 -9.31 -32.55
N SER A 734 -4.89 -10.46 -32.48
CA SER A 734 -3.45 -10.56 -32.22
C SER A 734 -2.63 -9.64 -33.16
N PRO A 735 -1.48 -9.11 -32.70
CA PRO A 735 -0.61 -8.28 -33.54
C PRO A 735 -0.18 -8.96 -34.86
N ASP A 736 0.00 -10.28 -34.84
CA ASP A 736 0.38 -11.08 -36.01
C ASP A 736 -0.81 -11.46 -36.91
N GLY A 737 -2.04 -11.27 -36.42
CA GLY A 737 -3.28 -11.54 -37.15
C GLY A 737 -3.57 -13.04 -37.33
N ASP A 738 -3.07 -13.88 -36.44
CA ASP A 738 -3.25 -15.34 -36.44
C ASP A 738 -4.28 -15.84 -35.41
N GLU A 739 -4.62 -15.00 -34.42
CA GLU A 739 -5.68 -15.24 -33.43
C GLU A 739 -6.67 -14.06 -33.34
N GLN A 740 -7.96 -14.36 -33.18
CA GLN A 740 -9.00 -13.43 -32.75
C GLN A 740 -9.66 -13.88 -31.43
N VAL A 741 -10.03 -12.91 -30.61
CA VAL A 741 -10.78 -13.09 -29.35
C VAL A 741 -12.11 -12.33 -29.46
N LEU A 742 -13.22 -13.02 -29.25
CA LEU A 742 -14.56 -12.44 -29.23
C LEU A 742 -15.13 -12.52 -27.81
N PHE A 743 -15.60 -11.40 -27.29
CA PHE A 743 -16.12 -11.25 -25.94
C PHE A 743 -17.59 -10.85 -25.96
N ALA A 744 -18.39 -11.42 -25.05
CA ALA A 744 -19.71 -10.90 -24.71
C ALA A 744 -20.02 -11.09 -23.22
N ALA A 745 -20.57 -10.06 -22.60
CA ALA A 745 -20.90 -10.07 -21.17
C ALA A 745 -22.20 -9.34 -20.88
N ASN A 746 -23.07 -10.01 -20.12
CA ASN A 746 -24.21 -9.35 -19.50
C ASN A 746 -23.71 -8.64 -18.23
N MET A 747 -23.34 -7.37 -18.37
CA MET A 747 -22.79 -6.57 -17.27
C MET A 747 -23.86 -6.20 -16.23
N GLU A 748 -25.12 -6.12 -16.66
CA GLU A 748 -26.23 -5.76 -15.77
C GLU A 748 -27.58 -6.12 -16.41
N GLY A 749 -28.49 -6.75 -15.66
CA GLY A 749 -29.92 -6.82 -16.02
C GLY A 749 -30.47 -8.23 -16.23
N VAL A 750 -31.51 -8.34 -17.05
CA VAL A 750 -32.18 -9.63 -17.29
C VAL A 750 -31.34 -10.54 -18.20
N PRO A 751 -31.55 -11.87 -18.18
CA PRO A 751 -30.82 -12.79 -19.06
C PRO A 751 -30.97 -12.46 -20.55
N VAL A 752 -29.90 -12.67 -21.31
CA VAL A 752 -29.83 -12.39 -22.75
C VAL A 752 -29.13 -13.53 -23.49
N THR A 753 -29.60 -13.86 -24.69
CA THR A 753 -28.99 -14.88 -25.54
C THR A 753 -27.96 -14.27 -26.48
N VAL A 754 -26.77 -14.87 -26.56
CA VAL A 754 -25.68 -14.42 -27.44
C VAL A 754 -25.06 -15.59 -28.24
N SER A 755 -24.50 -15.26 -29.40
CA SER A 755 -23.66 -16.13 -30.21
C SER A 755 -22.78 -15.28 -31.13
N PRO A 756 -21.70 -15.81 -31.71
CA PRO A 756 -20.93 -15.07 -32.72
C PRO A 756 -21.78 -14.55 -33.87
N ALA A 757 -22.83 -15.29 -34.25
CA ALA A 757 -23.78 -14.86 -35.27
C ALA A 757 -24.64 -13.67 -34.83
N SER A 758 -25.10 -13.61 -33.57
CA SER A 758 -25.88 -12.48 -33.06
C SER A 758 -25.03 -11.23 -32.88
N LEU A 759 -23.77 -11.37 -32.45
CA LEU A 759 -22.83 -10.27 -32.24
C LEU A 759 -22.34 -9.67 -33.56
N ARG A 760 -22.32 -10.45 -34.64
CA ARG A 760 -21.94 -9.95 -35.97
C ARG A 760 -22.77 -8.74 -36.40
N GLU A 761 -24.04 -8.65 -36.01
CA GLU A 761 -24.90 -7.52 -36.36
C GLU A 761 -24.55 -6.24 -35.59
N GLN A 762 -23.85 -6.36 -34.46
CA GLN A 762 -23.45 -5.26 -33.58
C GLN A 762 -22.05 -4.74 -33.93
N ILE A 763 -21.12 -5.64 -34.24
CA ILE A 763 -19.70 -5.32 -34.49
C ILE A 763 -19.51 -4.70 -35.88
N ALA A 764 -18.84 -3.55 -35.92
CA ALA A 764 -18.61 -2.77 -37.13
C ALA A 764 -17.62 -3.45 -38.09
N VAL A 765 -16.58 -4.08 -37.53
CA VAL A 765 -15.56 -4.82 -38.30
C VAL A 765 -16.07 -6.20 -38.75
N PRO A 766 -15.47 -6.82 -39.79
CA PRO A 766 -15.88 -8.14 -40.25
C PRO A 766 -15.61 -9.25 -39.21
N VAL A 767 -16.68 -9.81 -38.65
CA VAL A 767 -16.62 -10.99 -37.76
C VAL A 767 -17.12 -12.24 -38.50
N ALA A 768 -16.47 -13.38 -38.30
CA ALA A 768 -16.98 -14.65 -38.81
C ALA A 768 -18.13 -15.16 -37.94
N THR A 769 -19.09 -15.88 -38.51
CA THR A 769 -20.22 -16.46 -37.76
C THR A 769 -20.00 -17.92 -37.36
N GLU A 770 -18.91 -18.54 -37.83
CA GLU A 770 -18.56 -19.95 -37.61
C GLU A 770 -17.05 -20.06 -37.40
N GLY A 771 -16.60 -21.18 -36.81
CA GLY A 771 -15.18 -21.46 -36.55
C GLY A 771 -14.63 -20.79 -35.29
N TRP A 772 -15.50 -20.50 -34.34
CA TRP A 772 -15.17 -20.03 -33.00
C TRP A 772 -15.21 -21.21 -32.03
N ASP A 773 -14.21 -21.29 -31.16
CA ASP A 773 -14.18 -22.23 -30.04
C ASP A 773 -14.46 -21.45 -28.74
N VAL A 774 -15.21 -22.03 -27.81
CA VAL A 774 -15.44 -21.42 -26.50
C VAL A 774 -14.17 -21.63 -25.68
N GLU A 775 -13.51 -20.54 -25.30
CA GLU A 775 -12.30 -20.60 -24.48
C GLU A 775 -12.63 -20.47 -22.99
N LEU A 776 -13.51 -19.52 -22.66
CA LEU A 776 -13.96 -19.28 -21.29
C LEU A 776 -15.47 -19.04 -21.28
N ALA A 777 -16.17 -19.70 -20.36
CA ALA A 777 -17.57 -19.44 -20.06
C ALA A 777 -17.74 -19.27 -18.55
N ALA A 778 -18.54 -18.27 -18.15
CA ALA A 778 -18.85 -18.06 -16.75
C ALA A 778 -19.48 -19.32 -16.11
N PRO A 779 -19.21 -19.62 -14.84
CA PRO A 779 -19.82 -20.76 -14.16
C PRO A 779 -21.34 -20.78 -14.30
N GLY A 780 -21.88 -21.95 -14.65
CA GLY A 780 -23.32 -22.17 -14.88
C GLY A 780 -23.82 -21.84 -16.29
N VAL A 781 -22.97 -21.36 -17.19
CA VAL A 781 -23.27 -21.23 -18.63
C VAL A 781 -23.06 -22.58 -19.32
N ASP A 782 -23.97 -22.98 -20.23
CA ASP A 782 -23.88 -24.24 -20.98
C ASP A 782 -22.92 -24.12 -22.17
N GLU A 783 -21.72 -24.67 -22.03
CA GLU A 783 -20.64 -24.64 -23.03
C GLU A 783 -20.95 -25.42 -24.32
N ASP A 784 -21.87 -26.39 -24.25
CA ASP A 784 -22.23 -27.25 -25.40
C ASP A 784 -23.31 -26.63 -26.30
N ALA A 785 -23.78 -25.42 -25.99
CA ALA A 785 -24.86 -24.75 -26.71
C ALA A 785 -24.36 -23.95 -27.92
N ASP A 786 -25.13 -23.93 -29.01
CA ASP A 786 -24.88 -23.05 -30.17
C ASP A 786 -25.23 -21.57 -29.86
N GLU A 787 -26.06 -21.34 -28.83
CA GLU A 787 -26.50 -20.03 -28.34
C GLU A 787 -26.43 -20.03 -26.81
N PHE A 788 -25.82 -19.01 -26.23
CA PHE A 788 -25.51 -18.93 -24.80
C PHE A 788 -26.49 -17.96 -24.12
N GLU A 789 -27.24 -18.43 -23.12
CA GLU A 789 -28.05 -17.56 -22.28
C GLU A 789 -27.18 -17.03 -21.12
N LEU A 790 -26.84 -15.75 -21.15
CA LEU A 790 -26.07 -15.07 -20.11
C LEU A 790 -27.00 -14.39 -19.12
N SER A 791 -27.01 -14.85 -17.87
CA SER A 791 -27.61 -14.15 -16.73
C SER A 791 -26.78 -12.93 -16.34
N ASN A 792 -27.27 -12.13 -15.39
CA ASN A 792 -26.53 -11.00 -14.83
C ASN A 792 -25.11 -11.42 -14.39
N SER A 793 -24.11 -10.61 -14.70
CA SER A 793 -22.71 -10.84 -14.38
C SER A 793 -22.08 -12.10 -14.99
N GLN A 794 -22.71 -12.71 -16.00
CA GLN A 794 -22.12 -13.80 -16.78
C GLN A 794 -21.55 -13.29 -18.11
N ALA A 795 -20.50 -13.96 -18.56
CA ALA A 795 -19.80 -13.68 -19.80
C ALA A 795 -19.33 -14.97 -20.49
N VAL A 796 -18.95 -14.83 -21.74
CA VAL A 796 -18.34 -15.86 -22.56
C VAL A 796 -17.30 -15.22 -23.48
N VAL A 797 -16.18 -15.91 -23.65
CA VAL A 797 -15.10 -15.56 -24.57
C VAL A 797 -14.88 -16.72 -25.53
N TRP A 798 -14.81 -16.38 -26.81
CA TRP A 798 -14.46 -17.29 -27.88
C TRP A 798 -13.11 -16.93 -28.48
N THR A 799 -12.37 -17.94 -28.91
CA THR A 799 -11.11 -17.81 -29.65
C THR A 799 -11.27 -18.36 -31.07
N ARG A 800 -10.46 -17.85 -31.99
CA ARG A 800 -10.42 -18.32 -33.39
C ARG A 800 -9.05 -18.11 -34.00
N GLU A 801 -8.44 -19.21 -34.45
CA GLU A 801 -7.24 -19.19 -35.28
C GLU A 801 -7.58 -18.77 -36.74
N LEU A 802 -6.73 -17.95 -37.37
CA LEU A 802 -6.93 -17.35 -38.71
C LEU A 802 -6.10 -17.95 -39.84
#